data_AF-A0A8S1ZWL2-F1
#
_entry.id   AF-A0A8S1ZWL2-F1
#
_cell.length_a   1.000
_cell.length_b   1.000
_cell.length_c   1.000
_cell.angle_alpha   90.00
_cell.angle_beta   90.00
_cell.angle_gamma   90.00
#
_symmetry.space_group_name_H-M   'P 1'
#
loop_
_entity.id
_entity.type
_entity.pdbx_description
1 polymer ?
#
loop_
_entity_poly.entity_id
_entity_poly.type
_entity_poly.pdbx_seq_one_letter_code
_entity_poly.pdbx_strand_id
1 'polypeptide(L)'
;MKCFLFSGGDKKGEQKTPISVSLTSNFSDREINRSGSEFNSRDVSGTSTESSMGRKNSYPTVSTRASNLREFSITDLKSATKNFSRSVMIGEGGFGCVFRGTVRNLEDPSNKIEVAVKQLGKRGLQGHKEWVTEVNFLGIVEHTNLVKLLGYCAEDDERGIQRLLVYEYMPNRSVEFHLSPRSLTVLTWDLRLRIAQDAARGLTYLHEEMEFQIIFRDFKSSNILLDEDWKAKLSDFGLARLGPSEGLTHVSTDVVGTMGYAAPEYIQTGRLTSKSDVWGYGVFLYELITGRRPVDRNKPKGEQKLLEWVRPYLSDTRKFKLILDPRLEGKYPIKSVQKLAVVANRCLVRNSKARPKMSEVLEMVTKIVEASSGNGSPQLVPLNSVKASRGAGGKNKRVLETRNNGGGGEGAESSDSKSKKDFSTAILERKKSPNRLVVDEAINDDNSVVSLHPATMEKLQLFRGDTILIKGKKRKDTVCIALADESCEEPKIRMNKVVRSNLRVRLGDVISVHQCPDVKYGKRVHILPVDDTVEGVTGNLFDAYLKPYFLEAYRPVRKGDLFLVRGGMRSVEFKVIETDPAEYCVVAPDTEIFCEGEPVKREDEERLDDVGYDDVGGVRKQMAQIRELVELPLRHPQLFKSIGVKPPKGILLYGPPGSGKTLIARAVANETGAFFFCINGPEIMSKLAGESESNLRKAFEEAEKNAPSIIFIDEIDSIAPKREKTNGEVERRIVSQLLTLMDGLKSRAHVIVMGATNRPNSIDPALRRFGRFDREIDIGVPDEIGRLEVLRIHTKNMKLAEDVDLERISKDTHGYVGADLAALCTEAALQCIREKMDVIDLEDDSIDAEILNSMAVTNEHFHTALGNSNPSALRETVVEVPNVSWNDIGGLENVKRELQETVQYPVEHPEKFEKFGMSPSKGVLFYGPPGCGKTLLAKAIANECQANFISVKGPELLTMWFGESEANVREIFDKARQSAPCVLFFDELDSIATQRGGGSGGDGGGAADRVLNQLLTEMDGMNAKKTVFIIGATNRPDIIDSALLRPGRLDQLIYIPLPDEDSRLNIFKAALRKSPIAKDVDIGALAKYTQGFSGADITEICQRACKYAIRENIEKDIEKEKRRSENPEAMEEDGVDEVSEIKAAHFEESMKYARRSVSDADIRKYQAFAQTLQQSRGFGSEFRFENSAGSGATTGVADPFATSAAAAGDDDDLYN
;
A
#
# COMPACT_ATOMS: atom_id res chain seq x y z
N MET A 1 -12.00 11.15 -53.85
CA MET A 1 -12.56 11.55 -55.17
C MET A 1 -11.56 11.24 -56.28
N LYS A 2 -12.00 11.18 -57.54
CA LYS A 2 -11.28 11.16 -58.86
C LYS A 2 -9.74 11.06 -58.93
N CYS A 3 -9.26 10.03 -59.67
CA CYS A 3 -8.21 10.01 -60.74
C CYS A 3 -6.75 10.44 -60.41
N PHE A 4 -5.65 9.86 -60.93
CA PHE A 4 -5.33 9.02 -62.13
C PHE A 4 -4.44 7.78 -61.71
N LEU A 5 -3.94 6.80 -62.49
CA LEU A 5 -3.56 6.55 -63.91
C LEU A 5 -2.22 7.21 -64.37
N PHE A 6 -1.36 6.64 -65.24
CA PHE A 6 -1.38 5.43 -66.10
C PHE A 6 0.05 4.92 -66.45
N SER A 7 0.22 3.62 -66.79
CA SER A 7 1.26 3.02 -67.68
C SER A 7 2.70 2.81 -67.17
N GLY A 8 3.43 1.71 -67.50
CA GLY A 8 3.04 0.46 -68.18
C GLY A 8 4.20 -0.37 -68.81
N GLY A 9 4.00 -1.69 -69.00
CA GLY A 9 4.85 -2.62 -69.79
C GLY A 9 5.93 -3.41 -69.01
N ASP A 10 6.33 -4.64 -69.39
CA ASP A 10 5.69 -5.61 -70.33
C ASP A 10 6.07 -7.10 -70.02
N LYS A 11 5.44 -8.05 -70.73
CA LYS A 11 5.20 -9.49 -70.43
C LYS A 11 6.40 -10.49 -70.36
N LYS A 12 6.06 -11.68 -69.82
CA LYS A 12 6.47 -13.10 -70.13
C LYS A 12 7.18 -13.82 -68.95
N GLY A 13 6.88 -15.10 -68.64
CA GLY A 13 5.82 -16.00 -69.13
C GLY A 13 5.98 -17.47 -68.67
N GLU A 14 4.88 -18.25 -68.70
CA GLU A 14 4.77 -19.74 -68.63
C GLU A 14 5.34 -20.48 -67.39
N GLN A 15 4.48 -21.07 -66.53
CA GLN A 15 3.85 -22.41 -66.63
C GLN A 15 4.79 -23.64 -66.49
N LYS A 16 4.75 -24.34 -65.34
CA LYS A 16 4.12 -25.69 -65.21
C LYS A 16 4.17 -26.27 -63.78
N THR A 17 3.20 -27.14 -63.51
CA THR A 17 3.05 -28.03 -62.34
C THR A 17 3.19 -29.50 -62.82
N PRO A 18 2.92 -30.57 -62.03
CA PRO A 18 2.83 -30.75 -60.56
C PRO A 18 3.70 -31.95 -60.07
N ILE A 19 3.39 -32.45 -58.85
CA ILE A 19 3.38 -33.88 -58.40
C ILE A 19 4.23 -34.19 -57.16
N SER A 20 3.58 -34.85 -56.20
CA SER A 20 4.07 -35.46 -54.96
C SER A 20 4.41 -36.94 -55.12
N VAL A 21 5.29 -37.51 -54.27
CA VAL A 21 5.05 -38.79 -53.56
C VAL A 21 5.82 -38.79 -52.23
N SER A 22 5.23 -39.34 -51.17
CA SER A 22 5.84 -39.59 -49.85
C SER A 22 6.28 -41.06 -49.69
N LEU A 23 7.38 -41.35 -48.98
CA LEU A 23 7.68 -42.69 -48.45
C LEU A 23 8.57 -42.63 -47.19
N THR A 24 8.58 -43.71 -46.40
CA THR A 24 9.13 -43.79 -45.02
C THR A 24 9.90 -45.10 -44.77
N SER A 25 10.50 -45.24 -43.57
CA SER A 25 11.00 -46.50 -42.93
C SER A 25 12.43 -46.97 -43.32
N ASN A 26 13.22 -47.69 -42.49
CA ASN A 26 13.22 -47.95 -41.02
C ASN A 26 14.55 -48.64 -40.56
N PHE A 27 14.69 -48.91 -39.24
CA PHE A 27 15.63 -49.83 -38.53
C PHE A 27 17.12 -49.41 -38.41
N SER A 28 17.91 -49.73 -37.37
CA SER A 28 17.74 -50.26 -35.97
C SER A 28 19.10 -50.13 -35.21
N ASP A 29 19.42 -50.61 -33.98
CA ASP A 29 18.78 -51.42 -32.92
C ASP A 29 19.46 -51.19 -31.52
N ARG A 30 18.87 -51.73 -30.43
CA ARG A 30 19.44 -52.21 -29.11
C ARG A 30 20.49 -51.40 -28.30
N GLU A 31 20.23 -51.00 -27.03
CA GLU A 31 20.21 -51.73 -25.71
C GLU A 31 21.63 -51.90 -25.04
N ILE A 32 21.89 -51.90 -23.71
CA ILE A 32 21.12 -52.19 -22.46
C ILE A 32 21.44 -51.20 -21.28
N ASN A 33 20.42 -50.97 -20.43
CA ASN A 33 20.34 -50.37 -19.07
C ASN A 33 21.56 -50.23 -18.13
N ARG A 34 21.58 -49.12 -17.34
CA ARG A 34 21.51 -49.18 -15.85
C ARG A 34 21.10 -47.86 -15.14
N SER A 35 19.93 -47.89 -14.50
CA SER A 35 19.49 -47.16 -13.27
C SER A 35 19.99 -45.73 -12.98
N GLY A 36 19.11 -44.74 -13.19
CA GLY A 36 19.07 -43.45 -12.49
C GLY A 36 17.63 -42.91 -12.52
N SER A 37 17.03 -42.58 -11.38
CA SER A 37 15.57 -42.42 -11.27
C SER A 37 15.03 -41.12 -11.91
N GLU A 38 14.02 -41.26 -12.75
CA GLU A 38 13.26 -40.15 -13.34
C GLU A 38 12.40 -39.41 -12.31
N PHE A 39 12.14 -38.12 -12.55
CA PHE A 39 10.84 -37.53 -12.31
C PHE A 39 10.42 -36.83 -13.61
N ASN A 40 9.48 -37.44 -14.34
CA ASN A 40 9.09 -36.96 -15.66
C ASN A 40 8.22 -35.70 -15.56
N SER A 41 8.61 -34.65 -16.28
CA SER A 41 7.68 -33.60 -16.68
C SER A 41 6.65 -34.20 -17.64
N ARG A 42 5.36 -34.02 -17.36
CA ARG A 42 4.29 -34.24 -18.34
C ARG A 42 3.50 -32.95 -18.51
N ASP A 43 3.11 -32.72 -19.75
CA ASP A 43 2.49 -31.50 -20.23
C ASP A 43 1.09 -31.30 -19.64
N VAL A 44 0.75 -30.04 -19.41
CA VAL A 44 -0.62 -29.56 -19.58
C VAL A 44 -0.54 -28.42 -20.60
N SER A 45 -1.24 -28.59 -21.71
CA SER A 45 -1.33 -27.60 -22.78
C SER A 45 -2.02 -26.33 -22.31
N GLY A 46 -1.49 -25.17 -22.69
CA GLY A 46 -2.25 -23.92 -22.59
C GLY A 46 -3.44 -23.90 -23.54
N THR A 47 -4.48 -23.16 -23.20
CA THR A 47 -5.53 -22.75 -24.15
C THR A 47 -5.51 -21.22 -24.21
N SER A 48 -4.84 -20.69 -25.22
CA SER A 48 -4.85 -19.26 -25.52
C SER A 48 -6.20 -18.83 -26.07
N THR A 49 -6.67 -17.65 -25.67
CA THR A 49 -7.63 -16.86 -26.45
C THR A 49 -6.94 -15.55 -26.81
N GLU A 50 -6.81 -15.28 -28.11
CA GLU A 50 -6.34 -14.00 -28.63
C GLU A 50 -7.53 -13.04 -28.81
N SER A 51 -7.22 -11.82 -29.26
CA SER A 51 -8.11 -10.64 -29.36
C SER A 51 -8.51 -10.02 -28.00
N SER A 52 -8.68 -8.70 -27.91
CA SER A 52 -8.64 -7.67 -28.95
C SER A 52 -7.45 -6.71 -28.84
N MET A 53 -6.95 -6.24 -29.99
CA MET A 53 -6.12 -5.02 -30.06
C MET A 53 -6.96 -3.81 -29.61
N GLY A 54 -6.36 -2.75 -29.04
CA GLY A 54 -7.18 -1.57 -28.67
C GLY A 54 -6.45 -0.34 -28.11
N ARG A 55 -5.43 -0.49 -27.25
CA ARG A 55 -4.68 0.67 -26.71
C ARG A 55 -3.21 0.66 -27.16
N LYS A 56 -2.80 1.76 -27.80
CA LYS A 56 -1.41 2.03 -28.19
C LYS A 56 -0.60 2.31 -26.91
N ASN A 57 0.58 1.71 -26.77
CA ASN A 57 1.55 2.18 -25.79
C ASN A 57 2.07 3.55 -26.24
N SER A 58 1.51 4.63 -25.70
CA SER A 58 2.19 5.92 -25.67
C SER A 58 3.34 5.84 -24.67
N TYR A 59 4.47 5.28 -25.13
CA TYR A 59 5.75 5.51 -24.48
C TYR A 59 5.95 7.03 -24.36
N PRO A 60 6.52 7.54 -23.25
CA PRO A 60 6.88 8.96 -23.18
C PRO A 60 7.79 9.26 -24.37
N THR A 61 7.37 10.22 -25.20
CA THR A 61 8.06 10.50 -26.46
C THR A 61 9.39 11.17 -26.15
N VAL A 62 10.46 10.38 -26.08
CA VAL A 62 11.83 10.89 -26.04
C VAL A 62 12.01 11.74 -27.29
N SER A 63 12.12 13.06 -27.08
CA SER A 63 12.10 14.04 -28.16
C SER A 63 13.24 13.78 -29.17
N THR A 64 13.02 14.20 -30.40
CA THR A 64 13.76 13.81 -31.60
C THR A 64 15.27 14.11 -31.53
N ARG A 65 16.06 13.18 -30.97
CA ARG A 65 17.44 12.94 -31.40
C ARG A 65 17.42 11.85 -32.47
N ALA A 66 18.04 12.11 -33.62
CA ALA A 66 18.10 11.13 -34.71
C ALA A 66 18.90 9.89 -34.27
N SER A 67 18.26 8.72 -34.26
CA SER A 67 18.91 7.47 -33.88
C SER A 67 19.89 7.04 -34.97
N ASN A 68 21.20 7.09 -34.70
CA ASN A 68 22.27 6.70 -35.63
C ASN A 68 22.37 5.17 -35.87
N LEU A 69 21.28 4.43 -35.66
CA LEU A 69 21.21 2.98 -35.86
C LEU A 69 20.90 2.66 -37.32
N ARG A 70 21.68 1.74 -37.91
CA ARG A 70 21.43 1.25 -39.27
C ARG A 70 20.33 0.20 -39.28
N GLU A 71 19.35 0.34 -40.17
CA GLU A 71 18.46 -0.76 -40.51
C GLU A 71 19.16 -1.74 -41.48
N PHE A 72 18.99 -3.04 -41.23
CA PHE A 72 19.56 -4.13 -42.02
C PHE A 72 18.45 -5.08 -42.48
N SER A 73 18.49 -5.50 -43.75
CA SER A 73 17.57 -6.53 -44.24
C SER A 73 17.90 -7.92 -43.68
N ILE A 74 16.92 -8.82 -43.59
CA ILE A 74 17.17 -10.21 -43.24
C ILE A 74 18.09 -10.88 -44.26
N THR A 75 18.04 -10.44 -45.53
CA THR A 75 18.93 -10.90 -46.60
C THR A 75 20.39 -10.51 -46.37
N ASP A 76 20.67 -9.27 -45.92
CA ASP A 76 22.01 -8.84 -45.56
C ASP A 76 22.56 -9.65 -44.38
N LEU A 77 21.74 -9.84 -43.34
CA LEU A 77 22.15 -10.59 -42.14
C LEU A 77 22.28 -12.09 -42.41
N LYS A 78 21.41 -12.68 -43.25
CA LYS A 78 21.57 -14.06 -43.76
C LYS A 78 22.88 -14.17 -44.58
N SER A 79 23.24 -13.19 -45.41
CA SER A 79 24.52 -13.19 -46.13
C SER A 79 25.72 -13.04 -45.17
N ALA A 80 25.66 -12.12 -44.21
CA ALA A 80 26.74 -11.83 -43.27
C ALA A 80 27.05 -13.01 -42.33
N THR A 81 26.03 -13.76 -41.90
CA THR A 81 26.13 -14.87 -40.93
C THR A 81 26.20 -16.26 -41.57
N LYS A 82 26.42 -16.35 -42.89
CA LYS A 82 26.39 -17.62 -43.65
C LYS A 82 25.09 -18.41 -43.39
N ASN A 83 23.96 -17.71 -43.50
CA ASN A 83 22.60 -18.16 -43.23
C ASN A 83 22.41 -18.70 -41.79
N PHE A 84 22.87 -17.94 -40.79
CA PHE A 84 22.83 -18.30 -39.36
C PHE A 84 23.45 -19.68 -39.08
N SER A 85 24.57 -20.00 -39.72
CA SER A 85 25.25 -21.28 -39.55
C SER A 85 25.77 -21.46 -38.11
N ARG A 86 25.57 -22.66 -37.54
CA ARG A 86 26.21 -23.07 -36.28
C ARG A 86 27.74 -22.97 -36.31
N SER A 87 28.39 -23.00 -37.48
CA SER A 87 29.84 -22.80 -37.63
C SER A 87 30.32 -21.35 -37.44
N VAL A 88 29.42 -20.38 -37.32
CA VAL A 88 29.74 -18.99 -36.93
C VAL A 88 28.97 -18.53 -35.68
N MET A 89 28.27 -19.44 -35.00
CA MET A 89 27.63 -19.17 -33.72
C MET A 89 28.69 -18.97 -32.63
N ILE A 90 28.59 -17.86 -31.90
CA ILE A 90 29.53 -17.46 -30.83
C ILE A 90 28.90 -17.52 -29.43
N GLY A 91 27.58 -17.60 -29.33
CA GLY A 91 26.86 -17.83 -28.08
C GLY A 91 25.41 -18.30 -28.29
N GLU A 92 24.87 -19.01 -27.31
CA GLU A 92 23.47 -19.49 -27.26
C GLU A 92 23.00 -19.40 -25.80
N GLY A 93 21.82 -18.85 -25.55
CA GLY A 93 21.31 -18.58 -24.20
C GLY A 93 19.80 -18.31 -24.17
N GLY A 94 19.27 -17.97 -23.00
CA GLY A 94 17.82 -17.80 -22.78
C GLY A 94 17.15 -16.75 -23.67
N PHE A 95 17.91 -15.76 -24.14
CA PHE A 95 17.44 -14.66 -25.00
C PHE A 95 17.70 -14.90 -26.50
N GLY A 96 18.26 -16.07 -26.89
CA GLY A 96 18.49 -16.45 -28.28
C GLY A 96 19.94 -16.80 -28.61
N CYS A 97 20.29 -16.71 -29.90
CA CYS A 97 21.56 -17.13 -30.46
C CYS A 97 22.34 -15.95 -31.04
N VAL A 98 23.65 -15.90 -30.83
CA VAL A 98 24.53 -14.84 -31.34
C VAL A 98 25.50 -15.44 -32.36
N PHE A 99 25.60 -14.79 -33.52
CA PHE A 99 26.42 -15.21 -34.66
C PHE A 99 27.44 -14.13 -35.01
N ARG A 100 28.70 -14.51 -35.29
CA ARG A 100 29.69 -13.61 -35.91
C ARG A 100 29.33 -13.44 -37.38
N GLY A 101 29.29 -12.20 -37.84
CA GLY A 101 29.06 -11.84 -39.23
C GLY A 101 29.98 -10.71 -39.69
N THR A 102 29.90 -10.37 -40.97
CA THR A 102 30.69 -9.29 -41.57
C THR A 102 29.80 -8.43 -42.46
N VAL A 103 29.76 -7.12 -42.20
CA VAL A 103 28.95 -6.16 -42.96
C VAL A 103 29.83 -5.12 -43.65
N ARG A 104 29.32 -4.49 -44.72
CA ARG A 104 30.02 -3.39 -45.41
C ARG A 104 29.88 -2.11 -44.60
N ASN A 105 30.97 -1.36 -44.44
CA ASN A 105 30.89 0.01 -43.94
C ASN A 105 30.12 0.89 -44.96
N LEU A 106 29.44 1.93 -44.49
CA LEU A 106 28.76 2.93 -45.32
C LEU A 106 29.71 4.07 -45.74
N GLU A 107 30.68 4.41 -44.88
CA GLU A 107 31.64 5.50 -45.12
C GLU A 107 32.79 5.07 -46.05
N ASP A 108 33.18 3.79 -46.00
CA ASP A 108 34.17 3.18 -46.89
C ASP A 108 33.68 1.80 -47.37
N PRO A 109 33.12 1.72 -48.60
CA PRO A 109 32.63 0.46 -49.17
C PRO A 109 33.70 -0.62 -49.39
N SER A 110 35.00 -0.28 -49.33
CA SER A 110 36.10 -1.26 -49.41
C SER A 110 36.33 -1.97 -48.07
N ASN A 111 35.97 -1.33 -46.96
CA ASN A 111 36.20 -1.82 -45.61
C ASN A 111 34.99 -2.65 -45.08
N LYS A 112 35.30 -3.67 -44.27
CA LYS A 112 34.37 -4.67 -43.78
C LYS A 112 34.44 -4.76 -42.27
N ILE A 113 33.32 -4.45 -41.61
CA ILE A 113 33.20 -4.44 -40.16
C ILE A 113 32.74 -5.82 -39.68
N GLU A 114 33.42 -6.37 -38.67
CA GLU A 114 32.94 -7.56 -37.97
C GLU A 114 31.88 -7.22 -36.93
N VAL A 115 30.82 -8.02 -36.88
CA VAL A 115 29.64 -7.76 -36.05
C VAL A 115 29.16 -9.02 -35.34
N ALA A 116 28.55 -8.83 -34.17
CA ALA A 116 27.80 -9.85 -33.45
C ALA A 116 26.30 -9.66 -33.72
N VAL A 117 25.70 -10.59 -34.48
CA VAL A 117 24.26 -10.58 -34.81
C VAL A 117 23.52 -11.44 -33.79
N LYS A 118 22.75 -10.80 -32.91
CA LYS A 118 21.87 -11.45 -31.92
C LYS A 118 20.52 -11.74 -32.57
N GLN A 119 20.20 -13.02 -32.77
CA GLN A 119 18.90 -13.49 -33.23
C GLN A 119 18.06 -13.91 -32.02
N LEU A 120 16.99 -13.16 -31.75
CA LEU A 120 16.15 -13.34 -30.58
C LEU A 120 15.19 -14.52 -30.74
N GLY A 121 14.69 -15.04 -29.61
CA GLY A 121 13.88 -16.27 -29.57
C GLY A 121 12.54 -16.14 -30.30
N LYS A 122 12.28 -17.04 -31.28
CA LYS A 122 11.06 -17.06 -32.11
C LYS A 122 9.76 -17.52 -31.41
N ARG A 123 9.73 -17.63 -30.08
CA ARG A 123 8.57 -18.16 -29.33
C ARG A 123 8.07 -17.15 -28.30
N GLY A 124 6.90 -16.57 -28.57
CA GLY A 124 6.20 -15.63 -27.69
C GLY A 124 6.71 -14.18 -27.79
N LEU A 125 5.93 -13.26 -27.22
CA LEU A 125 6.17 -11.81 -27.28
C LEU A 125 7.44 -11.33 -26.53
N GLN A 126 8.13 -12.22 -25.81
CA GLN A 126 9.27 -11.87 -24.96
C GLN A 126 10.45 -11.32 -25.77
N GLY A 127 10.86 -12.01 -26.85
CA GLY A 127 11.94 -11.55 -27.72
C GLY A 127 11.64 -10.21 -28.40
N HIS A 128 10.37 -9.90 -28.68
CA HIS A 128 9.98 -8.59 -29.20
C HIS A 128 10.10 -7.48 -28.13
N LYS A 129 9.74 -7.76 -26.88
CA LYS A 129 9.92 -6.81 -25.77
C LYS A 129 11.40 -6.51 -25.52
N GLU A 130 12.24 -7.54 -25.52
CA GLU A 130 13.71 -7.40 -25.40
C GLU A 130 14.28 -6.58 -26.58
N TRP A 131 13.85 -6.86 -27.81
CA TRP A 131 14.28 -6.09 -28.99
C TRP A 131 13.96 -4.59 -28.87
N VAL A 132 12.70 -4.24 -28.58
CA VAL A 132 12.29 -2.84 -28.39
C VAL A 132 13.09 -2.19 -27.24
N THR A 133 13.38 -2.94 -26.18
CA THR A 133 14.15 -2.45 -25.03
C THR A 133 15.61 -2.15 -25.41
N GLU A 134 16.28 -3.05 -26.15
CA GLU A 134 17.67 -2.84 -26.60
C GLU A 134 17.78 -1.74 -27.67
N VAL A 135 16.84 -1.63 -28.60
CA VAL A 135 16.81 -0.52 -29.58
C VAL A 135 16.57 0.82 -28.90
N ASN A 136 15.58 0.92 -28.00
CA ASN A 136 15.23 2.19 -27.34
C ASN A 136 16.35 2.71 -26.44
N PHE A 137 17.07 1.84 -25.71
CA PHE A 137 18.19 2.29 -24.89
C PHE A 137 19.47 2.47 -25.71
N LEU A 138 19.92 1.49 -26.49
CA LEU A 138 21.22 1.58 -27.17
C LEU A 138 21.18 2.41 -28.47
N GLY A 139 20.01 2.87 -28.91
CA GLY A 139 19.87 3.89 -29.96
C GLY A 139 20.12 5.32 -29.48
N ILE A 140 20.17 5.58 -28.16
CA ILE A 140 20.35 6.92 -27.57
C ILE A 140 21.50 6.98 -26.54
N VAL A 141 22.25 5.88 -26.36
CA VAL A 141 23.27 5.69 -25.32
C VAL A 141 24.59 5.30 -25.97
N GLU A 142 25.61 6.14 -25.88
CA GLU A 142 26.95 5.89 -26.44
C GLU A 142 28.05 6.21 -25.41
N HIS A 143 28.74 5.17 -24.93
CA HIS A 143 29.84 5.31 -23.98
C HIS A 143 30.88 4.20 -24.12
N THR A 144 32.14 4.53 -23.84
CA THR A 144 33.32 3.69 -24.15
C THR A 144 33.45 2.39 -23.34
N ASN A 145 32.59 2.17 -22.34
CA ASN A 145 32.45 0.93 -21.56
C ASN A 145 31.09 0.24 -21.75
N LEU A 146 30.37 0.54 -22.84
CA LEU A 146 29.15 -0.15 -23.26
C LEU A 146 29.37 -0.71 -24.67
N VAL A 147 28.75 -1.85 -25.00
CA VAL A 147 28.83 -2.46 -26.34
C VAL A 147 27.90 -1.71 -27.30
N LYS A 148 28.47 -1.08 -28.32
CA LYS A 148 27.74 -0.28 -29.30
C LYS A 148 26.78 -1.13 -30.13
N LEU A 149 25.50 -0.78 -30.10
CA LEU A 149 24.53 -1.24 -31.09
C LEU A 149 24.79 -0.48 -32.40
N LEU A 150 25.08 -1.20 -33.47
CA LEU A 150 25.32 -0.65 -34.81
C LEU A 150 24.04 -0.57 -35.64
N GLY A 151 23.03 -1.37 -35.29
CA GLY A 151 21.78 -1.43 -36.02
C GLY A 151 20.88 -2.61 -35.67
N TYR A 152 19.77 -2.73 -36.40
CA TYR A 152 18.73 -3.74 -36.17
C TYR A 152 18.14 -4.28 -37.47
N CYS A 153 17.36 -5.36 -37.35
CA CYS A 153 16.44 -5.85 -38.39
C CYS A 153 15.06 -6.01 -37.77
N ALA A 154 14.05 -5.43 -38.43
CA ALA A 154 12.65 -5.37 -37.98
C ALA A 154 11.66 -6.05 -38.96
N GLU A 155 12.16 -6.82 -39.93
CA GLU A 155 11.34 -7.49 -40.95
C GLU A 155 10.51 -8.68 -40.40
N ASP A 156 9.39 -8.97 -41.03
CA ASP A 156 8.59 -10.17 -40.77
C ASP A 156 8.61 -11.05 -42.04
N ASP A 157 9.05 -12.31 -41.93
CA ASP A 157 9.12 -13.25 -43.07
C ASP A 157 8.11 -14.42 -42.92
N GLU A 158 7.96 -15.26 -43.95
CA GLU A 158 7.05 -16.42 -43.96
C GLU A 158 7.29 -17.42 -42.79
N ARG A 159 8.38 -17.25 -42.03
CA ARG A 159 8.77 -18.05 -40.86
C ARG A 159 8.62 -17.27 -39.56
N GLY A 160 7.76 -16.25 -39.57
CA GLY A 160 7.36 -15.43 -38.44
C GLY A 160 8.17 -14.13 -38.29
N ILE A 161 7.87 -13.40 -37.22
CA ILE A 161 8.50 -12.14 -36.84
C ILE A 161 10.03 -12.31 -36.75
N GLN A 162 10.82 -11.51 -37.48
CA GLN A 162 12.29 -11.49 -37.36
C GLN A 162 12.73 -10.23 -36.62
N ARG A 163 13.21 -10.39 -35.38
CA ARG A 163 13.82 -9.30 -34.60
C ARG A 163 15.27 -9.65 -34.32
N LEU A 164 16.19 -8.91 -34.92
CA LEU A 164 17.64 -9.08 -34.74
C LEU A 164 18.31 -7.75 -34.41
N LEU A 165 19.46 -7.86 -33.75
CA LEU A 165 20.28 -6.74 -33.31
C LEU A 165 21.72 -6.98 -33.73
N VAL A 166 22.38 -5.92 -34.20
CA VAL A 166 23.72 -5.95 -34.79
C VAL A 166 24.65 -5.13 -33.91
N TYR A 167 25.51 -5.82 -33.17
CA TYR A 167 26.48 -5.22 -32.25
C TYR A 167 27.87 -5.19 -32.87
N GLU A 168 28.75 -4.31 -32.35
CA GLU A 168 30.19 -4.47 -32.53
C GLU A 168 30.66 -5.85 -32.04
N TYR A 169 31.64 -6.46 -32.73
CA TYR A 169 32.15 -7.76 -32.35
C TYR A 169 33.16 -7.66 -31.19
N MET A 170 33.00 -8.51 -30.16
CA MET A 170 33.86 -8.58 -28.98
C MET A 170 34.74 -9.86 -29.02
N PRO A 171 35.97 -9.79 -29.56
CA PRO A 171 36.77 -10.99 -29.83
C PRO A 171 37.26 -11.72 -28.57
N ASN A 172 37.49 -11.00 -27.46
CA ASN A 172 37.93 -11.58 -26.20
C ASN A 172 36.77 -12.08 -25.31
N ARG A 173 35.55 -12.22 -25.85
CA ARG A 173 34.39 -12.89 -25.21
C ARG A 173 34.00 -12.25 -23.86
N SER A 174 33.32 -13.01 -22.98
CA SER A 174 32.83 -12.55 -21.69
C SER A 174 33.80 -12.80 -20.54
N VAL A 175 33.70 -12.00 -19.48
CA VAL A 175 34.50 -12.20 -18.26
C VAL A 175 34.22 -13.57 -17.61
N GLU A 176 32.96 -14.03 -17.65
CA GLU A 176 32.57 -15.38 -17.20
C GLU A 176 33.39 -16.49 -17.91
N PHE A 177 33.67 -16.33 -19.21
CA PHE A 177 34.44 -17.32 -19.97
C PHE A 177 35.85 -17.49 -19.40
N HIS A 178 36.55 -16.39 -19.11
CA HIS A 178 37.90 -16.45 -18.52
C HIS A 178 37.91 -16.81 -17.03
N LEU A 179 36.86 -16.44 -16.28
CA LEU A 179 36.67 -16.92 -14.91
C LEU A 179 36.31 -18.41 -14.85
N SER A 180 35.85 -19.02 -15.94
CA SER A 180 35.59 -20.46 -16.03
C SER A 180 36.89 -21.31 -16.07
N PRO A 181 36.94 -22.49 -15.42
CA PRO A 181 38.04 -23.46 -15.57
C PRO A 181 38.26 -23.99 -17.00
N ARG A 182 37.39 -23.64 -17.95
CA ARG A 182 37.49 -24.01 -19.38
C ARG A 182 38.38 -23.07 -20.20
N SER A 183 38.77 -21.90 -19.66
CA SER A 183 39.65 -20.97 -20.36
C SER A 183 41.12 -21.34 -20.18
N LEU A 184 41.88 -21.32 -21.28
CA LEU A 184 43.34 -21.42 -21.29
C LEU A 184 44.03 -20.09 -20.93
N THR A 185 43.34 -18.96 -21.12
CA THR A 185 43.82 -17.62 -20.74
C THR A 185 43.22 -17.20 -19.41
N VAL A 186 44.08 -16.98 -18.42
CA VAL A 186 43.71 -16.55 -17.06
C VAL A 186 43.87 -15.04 -16.95
N LEU A 187 42.81 -14.34 -16.52
CA LEU A 187 42.88 -12.90 -16.21
C LEU A 187 43.85 -12.68 -15.04
N THR A 188 44.92 -11.91 -15.27
CA THR A 188 45.87 -11.46 -14.24
C THR A 188 45.18 -10.54 -13.24
N TRP A 189 45.77 -10.35 -12.05
CA TRP A 189 45.15 -9.52 -11.01
C TRP A 189 44.91 -8.07 -11.47
N ASP A 190 45.89 -7.46 -12.14
CA ASP A 190 45.83 -6.09 -12.65
C ASP A 190 44.77 -5.95 -13.75
N LEU A 191 44.57 -6.98 -14.57
CA LEU A 191 43.51 -7.02 -15.57
C LEU A 191 42.12 -7.18 -14.92
N ARG A 192 41.99 -7.99 -13.87
CA ARG A 192 40.73 -8.07 -13.07
C ARG A 192 40.39 -6.74 -12.40
N LEU A 193 41.39 -6.00 -11.93
CA LEU A 193 41.19 -4.64 -11.40
C LEU A 193 40.73 -3.66 -12.47
N ARG A 194 41.33 -3.70 -13.67
CA ARG A 194 40.91 -2.87 -14.81
C ARG A 194 39.48 -3.18 -15.23
N ILE A 195 39.15 -4.46 -15.39
CA ILE A 195 37.79 -4.94 -15.72
C ILE A 195 36.75 -4.48 -14.68
N ALA A 196 37.10 -4.49 -13.38
CA ALA A 196 36.25 -3.93 -12.35
C ALA A 196 36.06 -2.40 -12.52
N GLN A 197 37.14 -1.65 -12.76
CA GLN A 197 37.09 -0.21 -12.97
C GLN A 197 36.24 0.16 -14.20
N ASP A 198 36.44 -0.51 -15.32
CA ASP A 198 35.70 -0.35 -16.58
C ASP A 198 34.20 -0.64 -16.40
N ALA A 199 33.84 -1.75 -15.75
CA ALA A 199 32.45 -2.09 -15.49
C ALA A 199 31.77 -1.09 -14.51
N ALA A 200 32.53 -0.54 -13.56
CA ALA A 200 32.05 0.54 -12.70
C ALA A 200 31.81 1.85 -13.47
N ARG A 201 32.66 2.19 -14.47
CA ARG A 201 32.41 3.33 -15.37
C ARG A 201 31.12 3.14 -16.18
N GLY A 202 30.95 1.96 -16.79
CA GLY A 202 29.75 1.62 -17.55
C GLY A 202 28.45 1.79 -16.76
N LEU A 203 28.42 1.34 -15.49
CA LEU A 203 27.27 1.56 -14.60
C LEU A 203 27.14 3.01 -14.10
N THR A 204 28.24 3.70 -13.80
CA THR A 204 28.19 5.11 -13.34
C THR A 204 27.54 6.00 -14.38
N TYR A 205 27.94 5.84 -15.64
CA TYR A 205 27.35 6.57 -16.77
C TYR A 205 25.84 6.36 -16.89
N LEU A 206 25.37 5.10 -16.86
CA LEU A 206 23.95 4.75 -16.91
C LEU A 206 23.14 5.25 -15.69
N HIS A 207 23.76 5.34 -14.52
CA HIS A 207 23.08 5.69 -13.26
C HIS A 207 23.08 7.20 -12.96
N GLU A 208 24.15 7.91 -13.31
CA GLU A 208 24.50 9.22 -12.73
C GLU A 208 24.97 10.28 -13.74
N GLU A 209 25.28 9.92 -14.99
CA GLU A 209 25.79 10.87 -16.02
C GLU A 209 24.81 11.13 -17.18
N MET A 210 23.81 10.26 -17.36
CA MET A 210 22.71 10.44 -18.32
C MET A 210 21.64 11.42 -17.81
N GLU A 211 21.01 12.16 -18.74
CA GLU A 211 19.84 13.04 -18.49
C GLU A 211 18.68 12.30 -17.80
N PHE A 212 18.56 10.99 -18.01
CA PHE A 212 17.60 10.09 -17.38
C PHE A 212 18.31 8.83 -16.89
N GLN A 213 18.04 8.40 -15.65
CA GLN A 213 18.66 7.20 -15.08
C GLN A 213 18.20 5.93 -15.84
N ILE A 214 19.13 5.03 -16.14
CA ILE A 214 18.87 3.69 -16.67
C ILE A 214 19.34 2.65 -15.65
N ILE A 215 18.47 1.71 -15.28
CA ILE A 215 18.78 0.59 -14.40
C ILE A 215 19.03 -0.65 -15.28
N PHE A 216 20.20 -1.25 -15.15
CA PHE A 216 20.70 -2.32 -16.01
C PHE A 216 20.04 -3.68 -15.70
N ARG A 217 19.69 -3.91 -14.43
CA ARG A 217 18.84 -5.01 -13.90
C ARG A 217 19.42 -6.42 -13.94
N ASP A 218 20.25 -6.77 -14.92
CA ASP A 218 20.84 -8.11 -15.07
C ASP A 218 22.38 -8.10 -15.09
N PHE A 219 22.99 -7.30 -14.20
CA PHE A 219 24.44 -7.14 -14.12
C PHE A 219 25.15 -8.42 -13.64
N LYS A 220 25.96 -9.02 -14.52
CA LYS A 220 26.65 -10.32 -14.32
C LYS A 220 27.87 -10.47 -15.23
N SER A 221 28.81 -11.35 -14.86
CA SER A 221 30.08 -11.56 -15.59
C SER A 221 29.93 -12.06 -17.03
N SER A 222 28.79 -12.67 -17.39
CA SER A 222 28.51 -13.12 -18.76
C SER A 222 28.06 -11.99 -19.69
N ASN A 223 27.51 -10.90 -19.14
CA ASN A 223 27.09 -9.71 -19.88
C ASN A 223 28.16 -8.61 -19.93
N ILE A 224 29.33 -8.87 -19.33
CA ILE A 224 30.52 -8.02 -19.44
C ILE A 224 31.45 -8.67 -20.47
N LEU A 225 31.58 -8.02 -21.62
CA LEU A 225 32.41 -8.46 -22.75
C LEU A 225 33.74 -7.71 -22.81
N LEU A 226 34.71 -8.29 -23.52
CA LEU A 226 36.07 -7.79 -23.66
C LEU A 226 36.38 -7.52 -25.14
N ASP A 227 36.83 -6.31 -25.44
CA ASP A 227 37.34 -5.92 -26.76
C ASP A 227 38.80 -6.35 -26.96
N GLU A 228 39.42 -5.94 -28.09
CA GLU A 228 40.78 -6.32 -28.47
C GLU A 228 41.85 -5.89 -27.44
N ASP A 229 41.67 -4.72 -26.82
CA ASP A 229 42.54 -4.17 -25.76
C ASP A 229 42.25 -4.75 -24.36
N TRP A 230 41.35 -5.73 -24.27
CA TRP A 230 40.83 -6.33 -23.03
C TRP A 230 40.13 -5.32 -22.11
N LYS A 231 39.59 -4.24 -22.66
CA LYS A 231 38.75 -3.29 -21.94
C LYS A 231 37.36 -3.88 -21.77
N ALA A 232 36.75 -3.68 -20.60
CA ALA A 232 35.43 -4.23 -20.34
C ALA A 232 34.29 -3.32 -20.83
N LYS A 233 33.31 -3.93 -21.52
CA LYS A 233 32.08 -3.30 -22.02
C LYS A 233 30.84 -4.05 -21.54
N LEU A 234 29.80 -3.34 -21.09
CA LEU A 234 28.52 -3.92 -20.71
C LEU A 234 27.64 -4.18 -21.95
N SER A 235 26.91 -5.30 -21.97
CA SER A 235 26.10 -5.79 -23.10
C SER A 235 24.80 -6.44 -22.63
N ASP A 236 23.89 -6.77 -23.55
CA ASP A 236 22.64 -7.50 -23.26
C ASP A 236 21.72 -6.71 -22.28
N PHE A 237 21.09 -5.68 -22.85
CA PHE A 237 20.23 -4.68 -22.20
C PHE A 237 18.73 -5.04 -22.22
N GLY A 238 18.34 -6.20 -22.76
CA GLY A 238 16.93 -6.57 -22.98
C GLY A 238 16.02 -6.59 -21.75
N LEU A 239 16.57 -6.57 -20.53
CA LEU A 239 15.82 -6.46 -19.27
C LEU A 239 15.86 -5.06 -18.63
N ALA A 240 16.67 -4.13 -19.16
CA ALA A 240 16.90 -2.81 -18.61
C ALA A 240 15.60 -1.97 -18.52
N ARG A 241 15.61 -0.96 -17.66
CA ARG A 241 14.48 -0.04 -17.45
C ARG A 241 14.98 1.38 -17.24
N LEU A 242 14.17 2.37 -17.60
CA LEU A 242 14.29 3.71 -17.04
C LEU A 242 14.17 3.62 -15.52
N GLY A 243 14.90 4.48 -14.82
CA GLY A 243 14.78 4.66 -13.37
C GLY A 243 13.44 5.29 -12.96
N PRO A 244 13.24 5.50 -11.66
CA PRO A 244 12.08 6.26 -11.19
C PRO A 244 12.12 7.69 -11.75
N SER A 245 10.97 8.19 -12.21
CA SER A 245 10.76 9.61 -12.46
C SER A 245 10.79 10.41 -11.16
N GLU A 246 10.86 11.74 -11.25
CA GLU A 246 10.88 12.61 -10.08
C GLU A 246 9.68 12.35 -9.15
N GLY A 247 9.92 12.46 -7.84
CA GLY A 247 8.97 12.05 -6.79
C GLY A 247 8.92 10.54 -6.48
N LEU A 248 9.32 9.65 -7.41
CA LEU A 248 9.33 8.20 -7.17
C LEU A 248 10.67 7.72 -6.59
N THR A 249 10.61 6.69 -5.74
CA THR A 249 11.79 6.14 -5.04
C THR A 249 12.34 4.85 -5.65
N HIS A 250 11.59 4.21 -6.55
CA HIS A 250 11.89 2.92 -7.17
C HIS A 250 10.96 2.67 -8.36
N VAL A 251 11.32 1.69 -9.19
CA VAL A 251 10.45 1.17 -10.26
C VAL A 251 9.83 -0.15 -9.81
N SER A 252 8.51 -0.22 -9.70
CA SER A 252 7.81 -1.48 -9.43
C SER A 252 7.69 -2.32 -10.70
N THR A 253 8.21 -3.54 -10.68
CA THR A 253 8.23 -4.44 -11.84
C THR A 253 8.54 -5.89 -11.44
N ASP A 254 8.18 -6.86 -12.29
CA ASP A 254 8.40 -8.28 -12.06
C ASP A 254 9.85 -8.62 -11.74
N VAL A 255 10.06 -9.62 -10.87
CA VAL A 255 11.41 -10.08 -10.48
C VAL A 255 12.02 -10.92 -11.60
N VAL A 256 12.71 -10.25 -12.51
CA VAL A 256 13.54 -10.86 -13.56
C VAL A 256 15.01 -10.44 -13.41
N GLY A 257 15.92 -11.30 -13.83
CA GLY A 257 17.37 -11.15 -13.68
C GLY A 257 18.03 -12.47 -13.22
N THR A 258 19.36 -12.53 -13.30
CA THR A 258 20.09 -13.79 -13.12
C THR A 258 20.21 -14.21 -11.65
N MET A 259 19.80 -15.45 -11.37
CA MET A 259 19.80 -16.05 -10.03
C MET A 259 21.19 -16.03 -9.40
N GLY A 260 21.31 -15.36 -8.25
CA GLY A 260 22.57 -15.15 -7.52
C GLY A 260 23.18 -13.75 -7.67
N TYR A 261 22.84 -13.00 -8.73
CA TYR A 261 23.22 -11.59 -8.88
C TYR A 261 22.10 -10.63 -8.45
N ALA A 262 20.83 -11.03 -8.56
CA ALA A 262 19.70 -10.19 -8.16
C ALA A 262 19.73 -9.83 -6.65
N ALA A 263 19.40 -8.58 -6.35
CA ALA A 263 19.47 -8.04 -4.98
C ALA A 263 18.32 -8.57 -4.09
N PRO A 264 18.57 -8.89 -2.80
CA PRO A 264 17.56 -9.50 -1.92
C PRO A 264 16.27 -8.69 -1.80
N GLU A 265 16.37 -7.38 -1.66
CA GLU A 265 15.21 -6.50 -1.53
C GLU A 265 14.40 -6.39 -2.84
N TYR A 266 15.05 -6.44 -4.00
CA TYR A 266 14.37 -6.49 -5.29
C TYR A 266 13.61 -7.82 -5.45
N ILE A 267 14.25 -8.95 -5.13
CA ILE A 267 13.61 -10.28 -5.12
C ILE A 267 12.41 -10.32 -4.16
N GLN A 268 12.52 -9.68 -2.99
CA GLN A 268 11.48 -9.70 -1.95
C GLN A 268 10.31 -8.73 -2.21
N THR A 269 10.48 -7.70 -3.04
CA THR A 269 9.49 -6.59 -3.11
C THR A 269 9.06 -6.18 -4.51
N GLY A 270 9.75 -6.62 -5.57
CA GLY A 270 9.56 -6.12 -6.94
C GLY A 270 10.02 -4.67 -7.16
N ARG A 271 10.70 -4.06 -6.16
CA ARG A 271 11.17 -2.67 -6.22
C ARG A 271 12.58 -2.62 -6.80
N LEU A 272 12.69 -2.29 -8.08
CA LEU A 272 13.94 -2.12 -8.80
C LEU A 272 14.51 -0.71 -8.58
N THR A 273 15.82 -0.62 -8.34
CA THR A 273 16.57 0.64 -8.20
C THR A 273 17.96 0.49 -8.80
N SER A 274 18.65 1.58 -9.10
CA SER A 274 20.10 1.57 -9.42
C SER A 274 20.94 0.86 -8.35
N LYS A 275 20.52 0.91 -7.07
CA LYS A 275 21.15 0.17 -5.96
C LYS A 275 21.04 -1.35 -6.09
N SER A 276 20.15 -1.87 -6.93
CA SER A 276 20.05 -3.31 -7.24
C SER A 276 21.23 -3.76 -8.14
N ASP A 277 21.65 -2.94 -9.11
CA ASP A 277 22.85 -3.20 -9.91
C ASP A 277 24.12 -3.10 -9.06
N VAL A 278 24.18 -2.16 -8.10
CA VAL A 278 25.30 -2.04 -7.14
C VAL A 278 25.50 -3.36 -6.37
N TRP A 279 24.43 -4.07 -5.99
CA TRP A 279 24.54 -5.39 -5.37
C TRP A 279 25.10 -6.42 -6.36
N GLY A 280 24.60 -6.47 -7.60
CA GLY A 280 25.13 -7.36 -8.65
C GLY A 280 26.62 -7.13 -8.92
N TYR A 281 27.06 -5.86 -8.92
CA TYR A 281 28.47 -5.47 -8.99
C TYR A 281 29.26 -5.98 -7.77
N GLY A 282 28.68 -5.93 -6.57
CA GLY A 282 29.25 -6.54 -5.36
C GLY A 282 29.44 -8.05 -5.45
N VAL A 283 28.51 -8.78 -6.09
CA VAL A 283 28.64 -10.22 -6.39
C VAL A 283 29.78 -10.45 -7.39
N PHE A 284 29.82 -9.67 -8.46
CA PHE A 284 30.84 -9.73 -9.51
C PHE A 284 32.27 -9.48 -8.98
N LEU A 285 32.45 -8.54 -8.04
CA LEU A 285 33.76 -8.37 -7.39
C LEU A 285 34.24 -9.62 -6.65
N TYR A 286 33.34 -10.37 -6.00
CA TYR A 286 33.71 -11.66 -5.40
C TYR A 286 33.95 -12.76 -6.44
N GLU A 287 33.30 -12.72 -7.58
CA GLU A 287 33.58 -13.59 -8.71
C GLU A 287 35.02 -13.37 -9.24
N LEU A 288 35.43 -12.11 -9.41
CA LEU A 288 36.80 -11.73 -9.80
C LEU A 288 37.85 -12.16 -8.75
N ILE A 289 37.54 -12.05 -7.45
CA ILE A 289 38.45 -12.44 -6.36
C ILE A 289 38.62 -13.98 -6.28
N THR A 290 37.53 -14.73 -6.44
CA THR A 290 37.48 -16.16 -6.11
C THR A 290 37.57 -17.10 -7.32
N GLY A 291 37.25 -16.63 -8.53
CA GLY A 291 37.10 -17.47 -9.72
C GLY A 291 35.93 -18.47 -9.65
N ARG A 292 35.01 -18.31 -8.69
CA ARG A 292 33.84 -19.18 -8.49
C ARG A 292 32.56 -18.49 -8.93
N ARG A 293 31.65 -19.25 -9.57
CA ARG A 293 30.29 -18.83 -9.94
C ARG A 293 29.47 -18.46 -8.70
N PRO A 294 28.56 -17.46 -8.76
CA PRO A 294 27.71 -17.08 -7.62
C PRO A 294 26.80 -18.19 -7.09
N VAL A 295 26.35 -19.08 -7.98
CA VAL A 295 25.60 -20.30 -7.64
C VAL A 295 26.19 -21.49 -8.39
N ASP A 296 26.51 -22.56 -7.67
CA ASP A 296 26.99 -23.84 -8.23
C ASP A 296 26.33 -25.01 -7.51
N ARG A 297 25.37 -25.67 -8.16
CA ARG A 297 24.60 -26.79 -7.60
C ARG A 297 25.43 -28.06 -7.39
N ASN A 298 26.62 -28.16 -8.00
CA ASN A 298 27.48 -29.35 -7.92
C ASN A 298 28.36 -29.37 -6.65
N LYS A 299 28.27 -28.32 -5.81
CA LYS A 299 29.02 -28.20 -4.55
C LYS A 299 28.23 -28.71 -3.34
N PRO A 300 28.91 -29.05 -2.22
CA PRO A 300 28.24 -29.33 -0.94
C PRO A 300 27.35 -28.16 -0.51
N LYS A 301 26.22 -28.42 0.18
CA LYS A 301 25.17 -27.42 0.46
C LYS A 301 25.69 -26.06 1.00
N GLY A 302 26.68 -26.06 1.89
CA GLY A 302 27.29 -24.83 2.44
C GLY A 302 28.27 -24.08 1.51
N GLU A 303 28.62 -24.66 0.37
CA GLU A 303 29.46 -24.04 -0.68
C GLU A 303 28.66 -23.67 -1.96
N GLN A 304 27.36 -23.98 -2.04
CA GLN A 304 26.57 -23.79 -3.28
C GLN A 304 26.31 -22.34 -3.65
N LYS A 305 26.36 -21.40 -2.69
CA LYS A 305 26.25 -19.95 -2.93
C LYS A 305 27.54 -19.25 -2.54
N LEU A 306 28.10 -18.46 -3.45
CA LEU A 306 29.38 -17.78 -3.28
C LEU A 306 29.45 -16.91 -2.01
N LEU A 307 28.42 -16.10 -1.76
CA LEU A 307 28.38 -15.18 -0.62
C LEU A 307 28.26 -15.90 0.74
N GLU A 308 27.60 -17.06 0.76
CA GLU A 308 27.49 -17.88 1.98
C GLU A 308 28.82 -18.60 2.25
N TRP A 309 29.48 -19.11 1.21
CA TRP A 309 30.80 -19.73 1.30
C TRP A 309 31.91 -18.77 1.73
N VAL A 310 31.95 -17.56 1.18
CA VAL A 310 33.03 -16.59 1.44
C VAL A 310 32.99 -16.03 2.87
N ARG A 311 31.78 -15.88 3.44
CA ARG A 311 31.55 -15.14 4.70
C ARG A 311 32.44 -15.56 5.89
N PRO A 312 32.71 -16.85 6.17
CA PRO A 312 33.56 -17.26 7.30
C PRO A 312 35.06 -16.94 7.14
N TYR A 313 35.51 -16.59 5.93
CA TYR A 313 36.92 -16.36 5.61
C TYR A 313 37.32 -14.87 5.62
N LEU A 314 36.34 -13.95 5.71
CA LEU A 314 36.57 -12.51 5.62
C LEU A 314 37.18 -11.89 6.89
N SER A 315 36.92 -12.47 8.06
CA SER A 315 37.36 -11.93 9.36
C SER A 315 38.76 -12.39 9.81
N ASP A 316 39.38 -13.32 9.08
CA ASP A 316 40.68 -13.91 9.43
C ASP A 316 41.64 -13.82 8.24
N THR A 317 42.62 -12.91 8.34
CA THR A 317 43.65 -12.65 7.32
C THR A 317 44.44 -13.89 6.88
N ARG A 318 44.51 -14.94 7.70
CA ARG A 318 45.16 -16.21 7.33
C ARG A 318 44.23 -17.06 6.45
N LYS A 319 42.95 -17.14 6.84
CA LYS A 319 41.90 -17.86 6.09
C LYS A 319 41.47 -17.15 4.81
N PHE A 320 41.58 -15.82 4.75
CA PHE A 320 41.27 -15.03 3.55
C PHE A 320 42.05 -15.48 2.30
N LYS A 321 43.24 -16.08 2.46
CA LYS A 321 43.99 -16.66 1.33
C LYS A 321 43.31 -17.88 0.70
N LEU A 322 42.42 -18.57 1.42
CA LEU A 322 41.74 -19.80 0.98
C LEU A 322 40.57 -19.55 0.02
N ILE A 323 40.07 -18.31 -0.05
CA ILE A 323 38.99 -17.95 -0.99
C ILE A 323 39.50 -17.46 -2.36
N LEU A 324 40.80 -17.23 -2.51
CA LEU A 324 41.37 -16.60 -3.70
C LEU A 324 41.51 -17.59 -4.86
N ASP A 325 41.27 -17.12 -6.09
CA ASP A 325 41.35 -17.95 -7.31
C ASP A 325 42.73 -18.62 -7.43
N PRO A 326 42.83 -19.97 -7.33
CA PRO A 326 44.11 -20.67 -7.36
C PRO A 326 44.91 -20.44 -8.65
N ARG A 327 44.23 -20.15 -9.76
CA ARG A 327 44.85 -19.89 -11.07
C ARG A 327 45.65 -18.59 -11.13
N LEU A 328 45.53 -17.72 -10.12
CA LEU A 328 46.38 -16.55 -9.99
C LEU A 328 47.79 -16.88 -9.44
N GLU A 329 48.06 -18.11 -8.99
CA GLU A 329 49.41 -18.60 -8.61
C GLU A 329 50.15 -17.73 -7.55
N GLY A 330 49.41 -16.97 -6.74
CA GLY A 330 50.00 -16.01 -5.78
C GLY A 330 50.44 -14.67 -6.39
N LYS A 331 50.27 -14.46 -7.70
CA LYS A 331 50.63 -13.25 -8.45
C LYS A 331 49.59 -12.13 -8.24
N TYR A 332 49.45 -11.68 -7.00
CA TYR A 332 48.56 -10.58 -6.60
C TYR A 332 49.08 -9.84 -5.35
N PRO A 333 48.99 -8.50 -5.29
CA PRO A 333 49.27 -7.78 -4.04
C PRO A 333 48.13 -8.03 -3.04
N ILE A 334 48.37 -8.80 -1.98
CA ILE A 334 47.32 -9.20 -1.01
C ILE A 334 46.54 -7.99 -0.43
N LYS A 335 47.21 -6.85 -0.23
CA LYS A 335 46.57 -5.59 0.20
C LYS A 335 45.56 -5.04 -0.82
N SER A 336 45.82 -5.23 -2.11
CA SER A 336 44.94 -4.82 -3.22
C SER A 336 43.69 -5.70 -3.25
N VAL A 337 43.87 -7.03 -3.14
CA VAL A 337 42.77 -8.01 -3.01
C VAL A 337 41.88 -7.72 -1.79
N GLN A 338 42.49 -7.44 -0.63
CA GLN A 338 41.75 -7.08 0.59
C GLN A 338 40.96 -5.77 0.45
N LYS A 339 41.53 -4.73 -0.18
CA LYS A 339 40.80 -3.50 -0.48
C LYS A 339 39.61 -3.77 -1.41
N LEU A 340 39.77 -4.60 -2.46
CA LEU A 340 38.68 -4.91 -3.38
C LEU A 340 37.55 -5.70 -2.68
N ALA A 341 37.89 -6.61 -1.77
CA ALA A 341 36.91 -7.29 -0.91
C ALA A 341 36.15 -6.31 0.01
N VAL A 342 36.79 -5.23 0.50
CA VAL A 342 36.09 -4.18 1.26
C VAL A 342 35.10 -3.41 0.38
N VAL A 343 35.44 -3.13 -0.88
CA VAL A 343 34.49 -2.53 -1.84
C VAL A 343 33.31 -3.48 -2.10
N ALA A 344 33.57 -4.77 -2.32
CA ALA A 344 32.53 -5.80 -2.49
C ALA A 344 31.56 -5.85 -1.29
N ASN A 345 32.08 -5.80 -0.05
CA ASN A 345 31.24 -5.77 1.15
C ASN A 345 30.41 -4.48 1.27
N ARG A 346 30.92 -3.32 0.85
CA ARG A 346 30.15 -2.07 0.79
C ARG A 346 29.01 -2.14 -0.24
N CYS A 347 29.22 -2.85 -1.34
CA CYS A 347 28.20 -3.10 -2.35
C CYS A 347 27.15 -4.13 -1.90
N LEU A 348 27.55 -5.13 -1.11
CA LEU A 348 26.70 -6.23 -0.61
C LEU A 348 26.03 -5.95 0.75
N VAL A 349 25.81 -4.68 1.09
CA VAL A 349 25.00 -4.32 2.26
C VAL A 349 23.54 -4.66 1.98
N ARG A 350 22.86 -5.37 2.91
CA ARG A 350 21.45 -5.77 2.73
C ARG A 350 20.50 -4.57 2.62
N ASN A 351 20.75 -3.48 3.34
CA ASN A 351 20.03 -2.21 3.16
C ASN A 351 20.54 -1.51 1.88
N SER A 352 19.68 -1.41 0.86
CA SER A 352 20.00 -0.76 -0.43
C SER A 352 20.34 0.73 -0.30
N LYS A 353 19.69 1.47 0.61
CA LYS A 353 20.01 2.89 0.89
C LYS A 353 21.44 3.08 1.43
N ALA A 354 21.99 2.06 2.10
CA ALA A 354 23.33 2.09 2.69
C ALA A 354 24.46 1.61 1.75
N ARG A 355 24.12 1.17 0.52
CA ARG A 355 25.12 0.88 -0.52
C ARG A 355 25.64 2.20 -1.13
N PRO A 356 26.93 2.27 -1.53
CA PRO A 356 27.48 3.44 -2.21
C PRO A 356 26.78 3.76 -3.54
N LYS A 357 26.98 4.96 -4.06
CA LYS A 357 26.74 5.33 -5.47
C LYS A 357 27.77 4.63 -6.38
N MET A 358 27.49 4.51 -7.68
CA MET A 358 28.45 3.87 -8.58
C MET A 358 29.67 4.77 -8.84
N SER A 359 29.48 6.09 -8.83
CA SER A 359 30.56 7.08 -8.76
C SER A 359 31.50 6.85 -7.57
N GLU A 360 30.96 6.67 -6.35
CA GLU A 360 31.74 6.34 -5.14
C GLU A 360 32.45 4.97 -5.27
N VAL A 361 31.83 3.98 -5.92
CA VAL A 361 32.45 2.66 -6.18
C VAL A 361 33.60 2.77 -7.17
N LEU A 362 33.42 3.51 -8.26
CA LEU A 362 34.43 3.79 -9.27
C LEU A 362 35.64 4.52 -8.66
N GLU A 363 35.41 5.50 -7.78
CA GLU A 363 36.47 6.20 -7.06
C GLU A 363 37.25 5.23 -6.14
N MET A 364 36.54 4.39 -5.39
CA MET A 364 37.17 3.38 -4.52
C MET A 364 37.99 2.34 -5.29
N VAL A 365 37.54 1.90 -6.47
CA VAL A 365 38.28 0.93 -7.32
C VAL A 365 39.47 1.61 -8.01
N THR A 366 39.30 2.84 -8.49
CA THR A 366 40.39 3.63 -9.11
C THR A 366 41.55 3.81 -8.13
N LYS A 367 41.27 4.17 -6.87
CA LYS A 367 42.27 4.25 -5.78
C LYS A 367 42.93 2.91 -5.41
N ILE A 368 42.40 1.77 -5.88
CA ILE A 368 43.04 0.43 -5.76
C ILE A 368 43.97 0.17 -6.95
N VAL A 369 43.55 0.54 -8.17
CA VAL A 369 44.37 0.48 -9.39
C VAL A 369 45.63 1.34 -9.21
N GLU A 370 45.46 2.64 -8.93
CA GLU A 370 46.57 3.61 -8.76
C GLU A 370 47.55 3.17 -7.67
N ALA A 371 47.03 2.74 -6.52
CA ALA A 371 47.83 2.24 -5.40
C ALA A 371 48.43 0.83 -5.62
N SER A 372 48.14 0.18 -6.75
CA SER A 372 48.83 -1.03 -7.22
C SER A 372 49.90 -0.69 -8.28
N SER A 373 49.79 0.44 -8.98
CA SER A 373 50.77 0.94 -9.97
C SER A 373 51.87 1.84 -9.37
N GLY A 374 51.63 2.49 -8.23
CA GLY A 374 52.55 3.48 -7.66
C GLY A 374 53.69 2.89 -6.81
N ASN A 375 54.94 3.07 -7.25
CA ASN A 375 56.14 2.73 -6.48
C ASN A 375 57.24 3.80 -6.67
N GLY A 376 57.27 4.87 -5.84
CA GLY A 376 58.28 5.94 -5.99
C GLY A 376 58.18 7.17 -5.07
N SER A 377 58.87 7.12 -3.93
CA SER A 377 59.50 8.23 -3.16
C SER A 377 58.67 9.41 -2.55
N PRO A 378 59.17 10.12 -1.50
CA PRO A 378 58.36 11.03 -0.66
C PRO A 378 58.94 12.45 -0.37
N GLN A 379 58.09 13.40 0.08
CA GLN A 379 58.42 14.69 0.74
C GLN A 379 57.18 15.19 1.55
N LEU A 380 57.25 16.04 2.59
CA LEU A 380 58.23 16.26 3.68
C LEU A 380 57.52 16.94 4.90
N VAL A 381 58.21 17.07 6.05
CA VAL A 381 57.74 17.52 7.40
C VAL A 381 57.61 19.07 7.56
N PRO A 382 57.04 19.70 8.65
CA PRO A 382 57.39 19.47 10.09
C PRO A 382 56.28 19.64 11.19
N LEU A 383 56.74 19.48 12.45
CA LEU A 383 56.01 19.35 13.72
C LEU A 383 55.79 20.68 14.46
N ASN A 384 54.86 20.71 15.44
CA ASN A 384 55.06 21.08 16.88
C ASN A 384 53.71 21.25 17.62
N SER A 385 53.58 21.15 18.97
CA SER A 385 54.44 20.61 20.04
C SER A 385 53.61 20.28 21.31
N VAL A 386 54.21 19.67 22.34
CA VAL A 386 53.55 19.14 23.55
C VAL A 386 53.54 20.13 24.73
N LYS A 387 52.44 20.17 25.53
CA LYS A 387 52.50 20.29 27.01
C LYS A 387 51.17 19.94 27.70
N ALA A 388 51.23 19.73 29.02
CA ALA A 388 50.15 19.20 29.86
C ALA A 388 50.12 19.86 31.25
N SER A 389 49.02 19.67 32.00
CA SER A 389 48.91 19.92 33.45
C SER A 389 47.94 18.91 34.10
N ARG A 390 47.82 18.90 35.43
CA ARG A 390 47.18 17.82 36.23
C ARG A 390 46.23 18.36 37.32
N GLY A 391 45.17 17.58 37.59
CA GLY A 391 44.62 17.37 38.95
C GLY A 391 43.54 18.34 39.46
N ALA A 392 42.87 18.09 40.59
CA ALA A 392 42.76 16.83 41.37
C ALA A 392 41.64 16.86 42.43
N GLY A 393 40.92 15.74 42.62
CA GLY A 393 40.08 15.43 43.81
C GLY A 393 38.68 16.06 43.89
N GLY A 394 37.71 15.50 44.63
CA GLY A 394 37.67 14.14 45.19
C GLY A 394 36.56 13.83 46.23
N LYS A 395 36.11 12.56 46.25
CA LYS A 395 35.50 11.78 47.37
C LYS A 395 34.05 12.05 47.86
N ASN A 396 33.16 11.13 47.44
CA ASN A 396 32.17 10.34 48.22
C ASN A 396 31.87 10.68 49.71
N LYS A 397 30.57 10.61 50.07
CA LYS A 397 30.04 9.50 50.92
C LYS A 397 28.50 9.35 50.90
N ARG A 398 28.03 8.17 51.35
CA ARG A 398 26.61 7.81 51.60
C ARG A 398 26.24 8.08 53.06
N VAL A 399 24.95 8.33 53.33
CA VAL A 399 24.21 7.83 54.51
C VAL A 399 22.82 7.35 54.02
N LEU A 400 22.14 6.51 54.78
CA LEU A 400 20.86 5.87 54.47
C LEU A 400 20.01 5.83 55.73
N GLU A 401 18.71 6.12 55.65
CA GLU A 401 17.79 5.91 56.79
C GLU A 401 16.32 5.70 56.36
N THR A 402 15.53 5.10 57.26
CA THR A 402 14.10 4.79 57.14
C THR A 402 13.40 5.29 58.43
N ARG A 403 12.08 5.24 58.69
CA ARG A 403 11.01 4.28 58.36
C ARG A 403 9.64 4.80 58.89
N ASN A 404 8.51 4.23 58.45
CA ASN A 404 7.15 4.25 59.08
C ASN A 404 6.45 5.64 59.21
N ASN A 405 5.11 5.79 59.34
CA ASN A 405 3.92 4.88 59.34
C ASN A 405 2.69 5.71 58.85
N GLY A 406 1.46 5.19 58.63
CA GLY A 406 0.94 3.81 58.66
C GLY A 406 -0.56 3.74 59.09
N GLY A 407 -1.43 3.11 58.27
CA GLY A 407 -2.89 2.94 58.51
C GLY A 407 -3.78 3.87 57.64
N GLY A 408 -5.02 3.52 57.24
CA GLY A 408 -5.78 2.26 57.38
C GLY A 408 -7.29 2.51 57.61
N GLY A 409 -8.20 1.89 56.83
CA GLY A 409 -9.66 1.98 57.03
C GLY A 409 -10.50 1.81 55.75
N GLU A 410 -11.61 1.06 55.82
CA GLU A 410 -12.36 0.55 54.66
C GLU A 410 -13.67 1.31 54.35
N GLY A 411 -14.10 1.24 53.08
CA GLY A 411 -15.42 0.71 52.67
C GLY A 411 -16.73 1.44 52.97
N ALA A 412 -17.46 1.81 51.91
CA ALA A 412 -18.91 1.58 51.75
C ALA A 412 -19.37 1.93 50.31
N GLU A 413 -20.40 1.25 49.80
CA GLU A 413 -21.01 1.50 48.49
C GLU A 413 -22.34 2.26 48.60
N SER A 414 -22.78 2.88 47.50
CA SER A 414 -24.17 2.79 47.03
C SER A 414 -24.29 3.23 45.57
N SER A 415 -25.22 2.61 44.86
CA SER A 415 -25.46 2.81 43.43
C SER A 415 -26.55 3.85 43.17
N ASP A 416 -26.52 4.47 41.99
CA ASP A 416 -27.75 4.57 41.20
C ASP A 416 -27.45 4.55 39.70
N SER A 417 -28.41 4.10 38.90
CA SER A 417 -28.23 3.73 37.50
C SER A 417 -28.82 4.75 36.53
N LYS A 418 -28.02 5.18 35.54
CA LYS A 418 -28.50 5.89 34.34
C LYS A 418 -27.79 5.37 33.10
N SER A 419 -28.53 5.36 31.99
CA SER A 419 -28.11 4.90 30.66
C SER A 419 -26.72 5.41 30.28
N LYS A 420 -25.81 4.50 29.87
CA LYS A 420 -24.50 4.86 29.32
C LYS A 420 -24.67 5.72 28.06
N LYS A 421 -24.45 7.04 28.18
CA LYS A 421 -24.01 7.84 27.03
C LYS A 421 -22.63 7.32 26.60
N ASP A 422 -22.38 7.29 25.30
CA ASP A 422 -21.01 7.13 24.81
C ASP A 422 -20.24 8.44 25.05
N PHE A 423 -19.34 8.42 26.03
CA PHE A 423 -18.53 9.58 26.38
C PHE A 423 -17.36 9.82 25.41
N SER A 424 -17.03 8.87 24.51
CA SER A 424 -15.90 9.00 23.59
C SER A 424 -16.07 10.13 22.55
N THR A 425 -17.30 10.54 22.29
CA THR A 425 -17.65 11.66 21.40
C THR A 425 -18.10 12.92 22.15
N ALA A 426 -18.19 12.89 23.49
CA ALA A 426 -18.81 13.96 24.28
C ALA A 426 -18.08 15.32 24.20
N ILE A 427 -16.83 15.37 23.76
CA ILE A 427 -16.11 16.63 23.48
C ILE A 427 -16.73 17.44 22.32
N LEU A 428 -17.55 16.79 21.49
CA LEU A 428 -18.32 17.40 20.40
C LEU A 428 -19.66 17.98 20.87
N GLU A 429 -20.26 17.45 21.95
CA GLU A 429 -21.47 18.02 22.57
C GLU A 429 -21.10 19.17 23.53
N ARG A 430 -21.34 20.43 23.14
CA ARG A 430 -20.98 21.61 23.96
C ARG A 430 -22.22 22.43 24.40
N LYS A 431 -22.13 23.08 25.57
CA LYS A 431 -23.27 23.79 26.22
C LYS A 431 -23.76 25.00 25.41
N LYS A 432 -25.09 25.09 25.23
CA LYS A 432 -25.77 26.18 24.53
C LYS A 432 -25.86 27.46 25.38
N SER A 433 -25.47 28.60 24.80
CA SER A 433 -26.13 29.91 25.05
C SER A 433 -26.76 30.35 23.72
N PRO A 434 -27.90 31.07 23.71
CA PRO A 434 -28.66 31.28 22.47
C PRO A 434 -27.87 32.07 21.40
N ASN A 435 -26.96 32.93 21.83
CA ASN A 435 -26.07 33.72 20.97
C ASN A 435 -24.77 33.01 20.55
N ARG A 436 -24.57 31.75 20.96
CA ARG A 436 -23.40 30.94 20.58
C ARG A 436 -23.80 29.88 19.57
N LEU A 437 -23.36 30.06 18.33
CA LEU A 437 -23.73 29.22 17.20
C LEU A 437 -22.50 28.52 16.61
N VAL A 438 -22.72 27.33 16.08
CA VAL A 438 -21.71 26.47 15.47
C VAL A 438 -21.56 26.84 13.99
N VAL A 439 -20.34 27.12 13.55
CA VAL A 439 -20.03 27.45 12.15
C VAL A 439 -20.27 26.24 11.25
N ASP A 440 -21.09 26.42 10.22
CA ASP A 440 -21.49 25.42 9.22
C ASP A 440 -21.22 25.97 7.80
N GLU A 441 -21.16 25.09 6.80
CA GLU A 441 -20.84 25.51 5.43
C GLU A 441 -22.04 26.15 4.72
N ALA A 442 -21.81 27.26 4.02
CA ALA A 442 -22.86 27.96 3.28
C ALA A 442 -23.14 27.31 1.93
N ILE A 443 -24.43 27.21 1.58
CA ILE A 443 -24.92 26.82 0.25
C ILE A 443 -24.77 27.99 -0.74
N ASN A 444 -24.81 29.23 -0.24
CA ASN A 444 -24.59 30.45 -1.03
C ASN A 444 -23.14 30.94 -0.86
N ASP A 445 -22.52 31.36 -1.96
CA ASP A 445 -21.12 31.81 -2.05
C ASP A 445 -20.98 33.33 -1.81
N ASP A 446 -22.02 34.00 -1.31
CA ASP A 446 -21.99 35.43 -1.03
C ASP A 446 -21.12 35.76 0.21
N ASN A 447 -20.17 36.69 0.05
CA ASN A 447 -19.21 37.09 1.07
C ASN A 447 -19.80 37.87 2.26
N SER A 448 -20.98 38.48 2.09
CA SER A 448 -21.60 39.41 3.04
C SER A 448 -22.79 38.80 3.78
N VAL A 449 -23.17 37.57 3.46
CA VAL A 449 -24.41 36.91 3.94
C VAL A 449 -24.09 35.73 4.83
N VAL A 450 -24.89 35.55 5.88
CA VAL A 450 -24.89 34.34 6.71
C VAL A 450 -26.32 33.84 6.93
N SER A 451 -26.50 32.52 6.95
CA SER A 451 -27.84 31.91 7.08
C SER A 451 -28.06 31.24 8.44
N LEU A 452 -29.25 31.45 8.99
CA LEU A 452 -29.68 31.04 10.32
C LEU A 452 -31.03 30.32 10.25
N HIS A 453 -31.24 29.32 11.11
CA HIS A 453 -32.57 28.73 11.27
C HIS A 453 -33.59 29.78 11.76
N PRO A 454 -34.84 29.83 11.24
CA PRO A 454 -35.82 30.86 11.62
C PRO A 454 -36.05 30.97 13.13
N ALA A 455 -36.21 29.83 13.82
CA ALA A 455 -36.40 29.80 15.28
C ALA A 455 -35.15 30.22 16.07
N THR A 456 -33.98 30.35 15.42
CA THR A 456 -32.75 30.90 16.02
C THR A 456 -32.64 32.40 15.77
N MET A 457 -33.12 32.90 14.61
CA MET A 457 -33.31 34.34 14.40
C MET A 457 -34.29 34.93 15.41
N GLU A 458 -35.44 34.27 15.63
CA GLU A 458 -36.45 34.69 16.62
C GLU A 458 -35.88 34.76 18.05
N LYS A 459 -35.13 33.72 18.48
CA LYS A 459 -34.44 33.69 19.79
C LYS A 459 -33.37 34.79 19.94
N LEU A 460 -32.89 35.35 18.83
CA LEU A 460 -31.94 36.46 18.78
C LEU A 460 -32.59 37.80 18.40
N GLN A 461 -33.92 37.84 18.29
CA GLN A 461 -34.73 38.99 17.90
C GLN A 461 -34.30 39.63 16.57
N LEU A 462 -33.78 38.81 15.64
CA LEU A 462 -33.31 39.20 14.31
C LEU A 462 -34.40 39.05 13.25
N PHE A 463 -34.49 40.01 12.35
CA PHE A 463 -35.32 39.96 11.14
C PHE A 463 -34.47 39.64 9.90
N ARG A 464 -35.14 39.20 8.82
CA ARG A 464 -34.49 38.88 7.54
C ARG A 464 -33.94 40.15 6.89
N GLY A 465 -32.63 40.21 6.71
CA GLY A 465 -31.92 41.38 6.19
C GLY A 465 -31.24 42.23 7.28
N ASP A 466 -31.41 41.90 8.56
CA ASP A 466 -30.73 42.61 9.65
C ASP A 466 -29.21 42.45 9.56
N THR A 467 -28.49 43.54 9.86
CA THR A 467 -27.04 43.54 9.96
C THR A 467 -26.59 43.08 11.34
N ILE A 468 -25.69 42.11 11.39
CA ILE A 468 -25.20 41.47 12.62
C ILE A 468 -23.69 41.55 12.76
N LEU A 469 -23.24 41.79 13.99
CA LEU A 469 -21.84 41.78 14.39
C LEU A 469 -21.48 40.37 14.88
N ILE A 470 -20.64 39.69 14.13
CA ILE A 470 -20.17 38.34 14.43
C ILE A 470 -18.79 38.43 15.07
N LYS A 471 -18.58 37.76 16.21
CA LYS A 471 -17.28 37.73 16.92
C LYS A 471 -16.67 36.34 16.90
N GLY A 472 -15.41 36.26 16.45
CA GLY A 472 -14.67 35.02 16.19
C GLY A 472 -13.47 34.81 17.12
N LYS A 473 -12.42 34.18 16.59
CA LYS A 473 -11.15 33.92 17.30
C LYS A 473 -10.22 35.14 17.22
N LYS A 474 -9.09 35.11 17.93
CA LYS A 474 -8.04 36.16 17.95
C LYS A 474 -8.52 37.62 18.18
N ARG A 475 -9.72 37.83 18.76
CA ARG A 475 -10.42 39.14 18.84
C ARG A 475 -10.75 39.77 17.47
N LYS A 476 -10.85 38.97 16.41
CA LYS A 476 -11.44 39.39 15.13
C LYS A 476 -12.96 39.33 15.22
N ASP A 477 -13.61 40.32 14.62
CA ASP A 477 -15.04 40.36 14.38
C ASP A 477 -15.30 40.80 12.93
N THR A 478 -16.50 40.56 12.41
CA THR A 478 -16.95 40.98 11.08
C THR A 478 -18.44 41.31 11.09
N VAL A 479 -18.92 41.95 10.03
CA VAL A 479 -20.31 42.43 9.91
C VAL A 479 -20.95 41.79 8.69
N CYS A 480 -22.09 41.11 8.87
CA CYS A 480 -22.79 40.38 7.81
C CYS A 480 -24.31 40.60 7.88
N ILE A 481 -25.00 40.28 6.78
CA ILE A 481 -26.47 40.30 6.66
C ILE A 481 -27.01 38.92 7.06
N ALA A 482 -28.00 38.89 7.97
CA ALA A 482 -28.65 37.66 8.41
C ALA A 482 -29.84 37.28 7.52
N LEU A 483 -29.83 36.05 6.98
CA LEU A 483 -30.95 35.44 6.26
C LEU A 483 -31.48 34.18 6.96
N ALA A 484 -32.75 33.87 6.69
CA ALA A 484 -33.43 32.68 7.21
C ALA A 484 -33.27 31.48 6.27
N ASP A 485 -32.95 30.31 6.83
CA ASP A 485 -32.75 29.05 6.11
C ASP A 485 -33.31 27.87 6.94
N GLU A 486 -34.40 27.27 6.48
CA GLU A 486 -35.07 26.14 7.14
C GLU A 486 -34.27 24.83 7.09
N SER A 487 -33.30 24.72 6.17
CA SER A 487 -32.41 23.55 6.06
C SER A 487 -31.17 23.63 6.96
N CYS A 488 -31.02 24.73 7.71
CA CYS A 488 -29.97 24.93 8.70
C CYS A 488 -30.44 24.45 10.08
N GLU A 489 -29.62 23.68 10.81
CA GLU A 489 -30.00 23.21 12.16
C GLU A 489 -30.01 24.38 13.17
N GLU A 490 -30.92 24.37 14.15
CA GLU A 490 -31.01 25.41 15.19
C GLU A 490 -29.69 25.92 15.81
N PRO A 491 -28.74 25.05 16.23
CA PRO A 491 -27.52 25.52 16.89
C PRO A 491 -26.44 26.02 15.91
N LYS A 492 -26.71 26.03 14.59
CA LYS A 492 -25.72 26.35 13.55
C LYS A 492 -25.90 27.74 12.94
N ILE A 493 -24.85 28.19 12.26
CA ILE A 493 -24.82 29.37 11.39
C ILE A 493 -24.00 29.03 10.14
N ARG A 494 -24.60 29.22 8.97
CA ARG A 494 -23.94 28.96 7.69
C ARG A 494 -23.24 30.20 7.18
N MET A 495 -21.95 30.10 6.85
CA MET A 495 -21.13 31.22 6.38
C MET A 495 -20.02 30.79 5.41
N ASN A 496 -19.71 31.63 4.42
CA ASN A 496 -18.72 31.35 3.37
C ASN A 496 -17.25 31.38 3.88
N LYS A 497 -16.30 30.76 3.17
CA LYS A 497 -14.85 30.73 3.47
C LYS A 497 -14.28 32.12 3.77
N VAL A 498 -14.76 33.17 3.09
CA VAL A 498 -14.37 34.57 3.31
C VAL A 498 -14.77 35.08 4.70
N VAL A 499 -16.02 34.87 5.12
CA VAL A 499 -16.49 35.23 6.47
C VAL A 499 -15.74 34.44 7.54
N ARG A 500 -15.53 33.13 7.30
CA ARG A 500 -14.73 32.25 8.17
C ARG A 500 -13.28 32.74 8.31
N SER A 501 -12.67 33.16 7.21
CA SER A 501 -11.34 33.79 7.14
C SER A 501 -11.25 35.04 8.00
N ASN A 502 -12.12 36.04 7.80
CA ASN A 502 -12.06 37.31 8.52
C ASN A 502 -12.20 37.10 10.04
N LEU A 503 -13.09 36.21 10.46
CA LEU A 503 -13.29 35.79 11.85
C LEU A 503 -12.19 34.86 12.42
N ARG A 504 -11.30 34.36 11.55
CA ARG A 504 -10.27 33.35 11.83
C ARG A 504 -10.85 32.08 12.49
N VAL A 505 -11.99 31.59 11.97
CA VAL A 505 -12.69 30.36 12.41
C VAL A 505 -12.76 29.32 11.29
N ARG A 506 -12.99 28.05 11.64
CA ARG A 506 -13.21 26.91 10.72
C ARG A 506 -14.60 26.30 10.92
N LEU A 507 -14.95 25.25 10.19
CA LEU A 507 -16.23 24.56 10.42
C LEU A 507 -16.24 23.89 11.83
N GLY A 508 -17.41 23.84 12.45
CA GLY A 508 -17.57 23.32 13.82
C GLY A 508 -17.08 24.24 14.95
N ASP A 509 -16.50 25.41 14.66
CA ASP A 509 -16.19 26.42 15.68
C ASP A 509 -17.44 27.03 16.31
N VAL A 510 -17.30 27.59 17.51
CA VAL A 510 -18.36 28.37 18.17
C VAL A 510 -18.03 29.86 18.13
N ILE A 511 -18.82 30.61 17.36
CA ILE A 511 -18.82 32.09 17.33
C ILE A 511 -19.83 32.68 18.32
N SER A 512 -19.81 34.00 18.52
CA SER A 512 -20.92 34.72 19.16
C SER A 512 -21.52 35.79 18.24
N VAL A 513 -22.83 35.74 18.03
CA VAL A 513 -23.61 36.68 17.22
C VAL A 513 -24.23 37.77 18.09
N HIS A 514 -24.20 39.01 17.60
CA HIS A 514 -24.83 40.18 18.22
C HIS A 514 -25.57 40.99 17.16
N GLN A 515 -26.68 41.65 17.54
CA GLN A 515 -27.35 42.62 16.67
C GLN A 515 -26.44 43.83 16.40
N CYS A 516 -26.52 44.42 15.20
CA CYS A 516 -25.82 45.67 14.86
C CYS A 516 -26.76 46.63 14.10
N PRO A 517 -27.72 47.27 14.78
CA PRO A 517 -28.72 48.12 14.13
C PRO A 517 -28.14 49.47 13.67
N ASP A 518 -27.11 50.00 14.34
CA ASP A 518 -26.59 51.36 14.12
C ASP A 518 -25.53 51.47 13.00
N VAL A 519 -25.54 50.56 12.02
CA VAL A 519 -24.58 50.61 10.89
C VAL A 519 -24.92 51.74 9.94
N LYS A 520 -23.97 52.65 9.75
CA LYS A 520 -24.11 53.86 8.93
C LYS A 520 -23.68 53.59 7.48
N TYR A 521 -24.25 54.33 6.55
CA TYR A 521 -23.74 54.39 5.18
C TYR A 521 -22.31 54.96 5.16
N GLY A 522 -21.46 54.38 4.31
CA GLY A 522 -20.11 54.85 4.07
C GLY A 522 -20.13 56.14 3.25
N LYS A 523 -19.33 57.13 3.66
CA LYS A 523 -18.98 58.26 2.79
C LYS A 523 -17.83 57.87 1.86
N ARG A 524 -16.82 57.19 2.42
CA ARG A 524 -15.58 56.83 1.73
C ARG A 524 -15.09 55.46 2.20
N VAL A 525 -14.66 54.61 1.27
CA VAL A 525 -14.03 53.31 1.57
C VAL A 525 -12.78 53.15 0.71
N HIS A 526 -11.66 52.79 1.32
CA HIS A 526 -10.39 52.54 0.64
C HIS A 526 -10.13 51.03 0.57
N ILE A 527 -9.96 50.51 -0.64
CA ILE A 527 -9.91 49.08 -0.96
C ILE A 527 -8.74 48.84 -1.91
N LEU A 528 -7.78 47.99 -1.53
CA LEU A 528 -6.65 47.61 -2.38
C LEU A 528 -6.65 46.10 -2.66
N PRO A 529 -6.19 45.67 -3.85
CA PRO A 529 -6.08 44.24 -4.17
C PRO A 529 -4.92 43.59 -3.40
N VAL A 530 -4.97 42.27 -3.23
CA VAL A 530 -3.86 41.46 -2.72
C VAL A 530 -2.91 41.11 -3.88
N ASP A 531 -1.60 41.25 -3.67
CA ASP A 531 -0.58 41.15 -4.72
C ASP A 531 -0.61 39.81 -5.48
N ASP A 532 -0.66 38.68 -4.76
CA ASP A 532 -0.72 37.34 -5.36
C ASP A 532 -1.98 37.05 -6.20
N THR A 533 -3.06 37.83 -6.06
CA THR A 533 -4.29 37.65 -6.86
C THR A 533 -4.33 38.47 -8.15
N VAL A 534 -3.44 39.46 -8.32
CA VAL A 534 -3.44 40.38 -9.49
C VAL A 534 -2.27 40.20 -10.47
N GLU A 535 -1.34 39.28 -10.21
CA GLU A 535 -0.24 39.00 -11.16
C GLU A 535 -0.78 38.59 -12.54
N GLY A 536 -0.49 39.40 -13.57
CA GLY A 536 -1.00 39.22 -14.94
C GLY A 536 -2.37 39.85 -15.25
N VAL A 537 -3.02 40.53 -14.30
CA VAL A 537 -4.26 41.30 -14.57
C VAL A 537 -3.88 42.74 -14.95
N THR A 538 -4.37 43.22 -16.10
CA THR A 538 -4.17 44.61 -16.56
C THR A 538 -5.50 45.31 -16.85
N GLY A 539 -5.57 46.63 -16.63
CA GLY A 539 -6.77 47.45 -16.82
C GLY A 539 -7.35 48.00 -15.50
N ASN A 540 -8.53 48.64 -15.58
CA ASN A 540 -9.17 49.25 -14.41
C ASN A 540 -9.90 48.21 -13.54
N LEU A 541 -9.26 47.77 -12.46
CA LEU A 541 -9.85 46.84 -11.48
C LEU A 541 -11.16 47.35 -10.87
N PHE A 542 -11.37 48.68 -10.82
CA PHE A 542 -12.59 49.27 -10.28
C PHE A 542 -13.84 48.90 -11.09
N ASP A 543 -13.85 49.25 -12.38
CA ASP A 543 -15.00 49.00 -13.27
C ASP A 543 -15.23 47.51 -13.52
N ALA A 544 -14.16 46.69 -13.50
CA ALA A 544 -14.22 45.26 -13.79
C ALA A 544 -14.70 44.40 -12.60
N TYR A 545 -14.32 44.75 -11.37
CA TYR A 545 -14.60 43.92 -10.17
C TYR A 545 -15.42 44.67 -9.11
N LEU A 546 -14.91 45.79 -8.59
CA LEU A 546 -15.50 46.45 -7.42
C LEU A 546 -16.89 47.05 -7.72
N LYS A 547 -17.05 47.67 -8.89
CA LYS A 547 -18.29 48.34 -9.30
C LYS A 547 -19.46 47.36 -9.48
N PRO A 548 -19.36 46.23 -10.21
CA PRO A 548 -20.40 45.19 -10.21
C PRO A 548 -20.69 44.59 -8.83
N TYR A 549 -19.67 44.45 -7.97
CA TYR A 549 -19.80 43.78 -6.68
C TYR A 549 -20.61 44.59 -5.63
N PHE A 550 -20.51 45.93 -5.68
CA PHE A 550 -21.23 46.83 -4.77
C PHE A 550 -22.54 47.41 -5.34
N LEU A 551 -22.78 47.32 -6.65
CA LEU A 551 -23.98 47.85 -7.30
C LEU A 551 -25.26 47.23 -6.70
N GLU A 552 -26.15 48.09 -6.17
CA GLU A 552 -27.43 47.74 -5.53
C GLU A 552 -27.38 46.72 -4.37
N ALA A 553 -26.20 46.24 -3.98
CA ALA A 553 -26.02 45.13 -3.06
C ALA A 553 -25.97 45.52 -1.56
N TYR A 554 -25.89 46.82 -1.24
CA TYR A 554 -25.87 47.39 0.13
C TYR A 554 -24.96 46.62 1.11
N ARG A 555 -23.77 46.22 0.66
CA ARG A 555 -22.89 45.31 1.41
C ARG A 555 -22.29 46.01 2.65
N PRO A 556 -22.39 45.43 3.85
CA PRO A 556 -21.56 45.86 4.98
C PRO A 556 -20.09 45.52 4.71
N VAL A 557 -19.20 46.46 5.04
CA VAL A 557 -17.74 46.31 4.99
C VAL A 557 -17.11 46.80 6.29
N ARG A 558 -15.98 46.20 6.67
CA ARG A 558 -15.27 46.45 7.93
C ARG A 558 -13.78 46.63 7.69
N LYS A 559 -13.14 47.53 8.44
CA LYS A 559 -11.71 47.84 8.30
C LYS A 559 -10.82 46.64 8.67
N GLY A 560 -9.97 46.24 7.73
CA GLY A 560 -9.05 45.11 7.85
C GLY A 560 -9.61 43.75 7.41
N ASP A 561 -10.83 43.72 6.84
CA ASP A 561 -11.45 42.51 6.30
C ASP A 561 -11.06 42.28 4.83
N LEU A 562 -10.97 41.01 4.43
CA LEU A 562 -10.73 40.55 3.06
C LEU A 562 -12.05 40.14 2.40
N PHE A 563 -12.18 40.32 1.09
CA PHE A 563 -13.28 39.77 0.30
C PHE A 563 -12.84 39.39 -1.12
N LEU A 564 -13.49 38.36 -1.68
CA LEU A 564 -13.13 37.77 -2.98
C LEU A 564 -14.18 38.14 -4.03
N VAL A 565 -13.76 38.79 -5.11
CA VAL A 565 -14.64 39.15 -6.23
C VAL A 565 -14.29 38.29 -7.44
N ARG A 566 -15.30 37.74 -8.12
CA ARG A 566 -15.14 36.97 -9.36
C ARG A 566 -15.62 37.81 -10.54
N GLY A 567 -14.79 37.88 -11.58
CA GLY A 567 -15.04 38.67 -12.79
C GLY A 567 -14.01 38.34 -13.86
N GLY A 568 -14.34 38.48 -15.14
CA GLY A 568 -13.38 38.22 -16.23
C GLY A 568 -12.71 36.84 -16.17
N MET A 569 -13.45 35.81 -15.75
CA MET A 569 -12.98 34.42 -15.58
C MET A 569 -11.92 34.21 -14.46
N ARG A 570 -11.58 35.23 -13.65
CA ARG A 570 -10.61 35.14 -12.55
C ARG A 570 -11.23 35.61 -11.22
N SER A 571 -10.63 35.20 -10.10
CA SER A 571 -10.98 35.67 -8.76
C SER A 571 -9.88 36.55 -8.19
N VAL A 572 -10.22 37.77 -7.78
CA VAL A 572 -9.30 38.73 -7.16
C VAL A 572 -9.72 38.95 -5.71
N GLU A 573 -8.76 38.96 -4.78
CA GLU A 573 -9.03 39.31 -3.38
C GLU A 573 -8.69 40.79 -3.13
N PHE A 574 -9.53 41.43 -2.34
CA PHE A 574 -9.43 42.84 -1.97
C PHE A 574 -9.44 42.99 -0.44
N LYS A 575 -8.58 43.85 0.10
CA LYS A 575 -8.47 44.17 1.52
C LYS A 575 -9.04 45.58 1.77
N VAL A 576 -9.96 45.69 2.72
CA VAL A 576 -10.53 46.99 3.14
C VAL A 576 -9.53 47.70 4.04
N ILE A 577 -8.85 48.71 3.51
CA ILE A 577 -7.80 49.48 4.20
C ILE A 577 -8.41 50.48 5.17
N GLU A 578 -9.47 51.17 4.77
CA GLU A 578 -10.07 52.24 5.57
C GLU A 578 -11.56 52.46 5.25
N THR A 579 -12.32 52.93 6.23
CA THR A 579 -13.74 53.27 6.15
C THR A 579 -14.00 54.61 6.86
N ASP A 580 -14.80 55.49 6.25
CA ASP A 580 -15.46 56.63 6.90
C ASP A 580 -16.99 56.43 6.80
N PRO A 581 -17.72 56.22 7.91
CA PRO A 581 -17.23 56.22 9.29
C PRO A 581 -16.37 54.99 9.65
N ALA A 582 -15.58 55.14 10.72
CA ALA A 582 -14.60 54.17 11.15
C ALA A 582 -15.18 52.84 11.67
N GLU A 583 -14.31 51.83 11.72
CA GLU A 583 -14.60 50.41 12.01
C GLU A 583 -15.43 49.70 10.93
N TYR A 584 -16.68 50.10 10.68
CA TYR A 584 -17.56 49.46 9.69
C TYR A 584 -18.67 50.39 9.16
N CYS A 585 -19.08 50.15 7.91
CA CYS A 585 -20.14 50.88 7.23
C CYS A 585 -20.83 50.03 6.16
N VAL A 586 -22.01 50.44 5.69
CA VAL A 586 -22.66 49.89 4.49
C VAL A 586 -22.24 50.69 3.27
N VAL A 587 -21.77 50.02 2.22
CA VAL A 587 -21.52 50.65 0.92
C VAL A 587 -22.86 50.90 0.22
N ALA A 588 -23.13 52.16 -0.09
CA ALA A 588 -24.33 52.63 -0.78
C ALA A 588 -23.94 53.32 -2.10
N PRO A 589 -24.90 53.63 -3.01
CA PRO A 589 -24.59 54.24 -4.31
C PRO A 589 -23.94 55.64 -4.25
N ASP A 590 -23.96 56.29 -3.08
CA ASP A 590 -23.31 57.58 -2.79
C ASP A 590 -21.96 57.45 -2.05
N THR A 591 -21.49 56.23 -1.76
CA THR A 591 -20.19 55.97 -1.15
C THR A 591 -19.04 56.13 -2.16
N GLU A 592 -18.08 57.01 -1.89
CA GLU A 592 -16.83 57.09 -2.67
C GLU A 592 -15.95 55.84 -2.40
N ILE A 593 -15.58 55.11 -3.45
CA ILE A 593 -14.68 53.95 -3.35
C ILE A 593 -13.32 54.33 -3.96
N PHE A 594 -12.26 54.24 -3.15
CA PHE A 594 -10.88 54.47 -3.58
C PHE A 594 -10.14 53.15 -3.74
N CYS A 595 -9.45 52.99 -4.86
CA CYS A 595 -8.65 51.79 -5.18
C CYS A 595 -7.33 52.11 -5.90
N GLU A 596 -6.83 53.33 -5.76
CA GLU A 596 -5.53 53.77 -6.30
C GLU A 596 -4.43 53.51 -5.26
N GLY A 597 -3.49 52.62 -5.57
CA GLY A 597 -2.37 52.28 -4.70
C GLY A 597 -1.59 51.06 -5.20
N GLU A 598 -0.47 50.74 -4.54
CA GLU A 598 0.23 49.47 -4.77
C GLU A 598 -0.54 48.29 -4.16
N PRO A 599 -0.53 47.10 -4.78
CA PRO A 599 -1.15 45.90 -4.21
C PRO A 599 -0.57 45.51 -2.85
N VAL A 600 -1.42 44.99 -1.97
CA VAL A 600 -1.07 44.67 -0.59
C VAL A 600 -0.49 43.27 -0.50
N LYS A 601 0.68 43.13 0.12
CA LYS A 601 1.27 41.83 0.44
C LYS A 601 0.49 41.14 1.57
N ARG A 602 0.11 39.88 1.39
CA ARG A 602 -0.44 39.03 2.47
C ARG A 602 0.55 38.89 3.63
N GLU A 603 0.07 39.09 4.86
CA GLU A 603 0.84 38.75 6.07
C GLU A 603 0.76 37.23 6.31
N ASP A 604 1.75 36.64 6.99
CA ASP A 604 1.77 35.18 7.22
C ASP A 604 0.57 34.68 8.05
N GLU A 605 -0.03 35.54 8.91
CA GLU A 605 -1.28 35.24 9.64
C GLU A 605 -2.57 35.29 8.77
N GLU A 606 -2.43 35.50 7.45
CA GLU A 606 -3.54 35.60 6.50
C GLU A 606 -3.51 34.52 5.41
N ARG A 607 -2.51 33.62 5.39
CA ARG A 607 -2.53 32.44 4.55
C ARG A 607 -3.48 31.38 5.13
N LEU A 608 -4.60 31.12 4.45
CA LEU A 608 -5.60 30.14 4.88
C LEU A 608 -5.49 28.78 4.19
N ASP A 609 -4.45 28.56 3.39
CA ASP A 609 -4.14 27.26 2.78
C ASP A 609 -3.46 26.29 3.76
N ASP A 610 -3.29 26.73 5.02
CA ASP A 610 -2.80 25.91 6.12
C ASP A 610 -3.87 24.90 6.58
N VAL A 611 -3.54 23.62 6.40
CA VAL A 611 -4.37 22.43 6.68
C VAL A 611 -5.07 22.53 8.05
N GLY A 612 -6.37 22.26 8.10
CA GLY A 612 -7.18 22.16 9.32
C GLY A 612 -7.90 20.81 9.43
N TYR A 613 -8.84 20.69 10.37
CA TYR A 613 -9.63 19.44 10.53
C TYR A 613 -10.59 19.17 9.36
N ASP A 614 -11.03 20.22 8.68
CA ASP A 614 -11.95 20.13 7.52
C ASP A 614 -11.28 19.44 6.32
N ASP A 615 -9.94 19.37 6.32
CA ASP A 615 -9.09 18.72 5.31
C ASP A 615 -8.69 17.28 5.70
N VAL A 616 -9.28 16.72 6.78
CA VAL A 616 -8.99 15.37 7.30
C VAL A 616 -10.23 14.46 7.25
N GLY A 617 -10.38 13.67 6.19
CA GLY A 617 -11.47 12.69 6.05
C GLY A 617 -11.16 11.33 6.71
N GLY A 618 -12.22 10.61 7.09
CA GLY A 618 -12.20 9.16 7.32
C GLY A 618 -11.53 8.64 8.60
N VAL A 619 -11.12 9.52 9.51
CA VAL A 619 -10.48 9.16 10.80
C VAL A 619 -11.20 9.77 12.00
N ARG A 620 -12.53 9.92 11.89
CA ARG A 620 -13.38 10.71 12.81
C ARG A 620 -13.29 10.29 14.29
N LYS A 621 -13.21 8.98 14.57
CA LYS A 621 -13.07 8.43 15.94
C LYS A 621 -11.69 8.76 16.53
N GLN A 622 -10.64 8.57 15.74
CA GLN A 622 -9.26 8.89 16.08
C GLN A 622 -9.07 10.40 16.31
N MET A 623 -9.65 11.22 15.43
CA MET A 623 -9.59 12.68 15.55
C MET A 623 -10.25 13.19 16.83
N ALA A 624 -11.37 12.60 17.25
CA ALA A 624 -12.00 12.93 18.54
C ALA A 624 -11.05 12.65 19.73
N GLN A 625 -10.36 11.50 19.74
CA GLN A 625 -9.37 11.16 20.75
C GLN A 625 -8.17 12.12 20.72
N ILE A 626 -7.67 12.49 19.54
CA ILE A 626 -6.55 13.43 19.42
C ILE A 626 -6.95 14.83 19.92
N ARG A 627 -8.18 15.28 19.65
CA ARG A 627 -8.71 16.53 20.21
C ARG A 627 -8.85 16.46 21.73
N GLU A 628 -9.29 15.35 22.32
CA GLU A 628 -9.29 15.18 23.78
C GLU A 628 -7.86 15.25 24.37
N LEU A 629 -6.89 14.59 23.72
CA LEU A 629 -5.53 14.48 24.23
C LEU A 629 -4.64 15.72 23.94
N VAL A 630 -5.02 16.61 23.01
CA VAL A 630 -4.23 17.78 22.59
C VAL A 630 -4.98 19.11 22.71
N GLU A 631 -6.24 19.22 22.26
CA GLU A 631 -7.01 20.48 22.32
C GLU A 631 -7.26 20.90 23.78
N LEU A 632 -7.62 19.95 24.65
CA LEU A 632 -7.90 20.21 26.07
C LEU A 632 -6.67 20.66 26.88
N PRO A 633 -5.51 19.96 26.86
CA PRO A 633 -4.32 20.42 27.59
C PRO A 633 -3.78 21.78 27.15
N LEU A 634 -3.88 22.11 25.86
CA LEU A 634 -3.34 23.36 25.30
C LEU A 634 -4.31 24.54 25.49
N ARG A 635 -5.61 24.39 25.20
CA ARG A 635 -6.59 25.47 25.36
C ARG A 635 -7.09 25.65 26.81
N HIS A 636 -7.11 24.60 27.63
CA HIS A 636 -7.62 24.66 29.01
C HIS A 636 -6.67 24.08 30.09
N PRO A 637 -5.40 24.55 30.23
CA PRO A 637 -4.45 24.03 31.22
C PRO A 637 -4.92 24.08 32.68
N GLN A 638 -5.80 25.02 33.02
CA GLN A 638 -6.34 25.18 34.38
C GLN A 638 -7.16 23.97 34.83
N LEU A 639 -7.84 23.28 33.91
CA LEU A 639 -8.68 22.10 34.20
C LEU A 639 -7.83 20.93 34.71
N PHE A 640 -6.70 20.64 34.05
CA PHE A 640 -5.73 19.65 34.51
C PHE A 640 -5.11 20.05 35.85
N LYS A 641 -4.79 21.35 36.04
CA LYS A 641 -4.28 21.87 37.31
C LYS A 641 -5.28 21.73 38.46
N SER A 642 -6.59 21.90 38.23
CA SER A 642 -7.62 21.76 39.27
C SER A 642 -7.97 20.31 39.60
N ILE A 643 -7.91 19.40 38.61
CA ILE A 643 -8.19 17.97 38.81
C ILE A 643 -6.94 17.21 39.34
N GLY A 644 -5.75 17.81 39.22
CA GLY A 644 -4.49 17.22 39.69
C GLY A 644 -3.89 16.17 38.74
N VAL A 645 -4.56 15.87 37.64
CA VAL A 645 -4.12 14.94 36.59
C VAL A 645 -3.10 15.62 35.68
N LYS A 646 -2.00 14.92 35.38
CA LYS A 646 -1.01 15.36 34.39
C LYS A 646 -1.55 15.10 32.97
N PRO A 647 -1.45 16.04 32.03
CA PRO A 647 -1.76 15.77 30.63
C PRO A 647 -0.78 14.73 30.04
N PRO A 648 -1.15 14.03 28.95
CA PRO A 648 -0.26 13.12 28.24
C PRO A 648 0.98 13.87 27.74
N LYS A 649 2.13 13.18 27.74
CA LYS A 649 3.39 13.76 27.23
C LYS A 649 3.63 13.44 25.75
N GLY A 650 3.20 12.25 25.32
CA GLY A 650 3.55 11.73 24.01
C GLY A 650 2.44 10.89 23.40
N ILE A 651 2.07 11.20 22.16
CA ILE A 651 1.05 10.49 21.39
C ILE A 651 1.71 9.82 20.18
N LEU A 652 1.62 8.50 20.09
CA LEU A 652 2.14 7.72 18.96
C LEU A 652 1.00 7.42 17.99
N LEU A 653 1.04 8.02 16.80
CA LEU A 653 0.20 7.66 15.66
C LEU A 653 0.85 6.49 14.92
N TYR A 654 0.09 5.42 14.69
CA TYR A 654 0.51 4.29 13.85
C TYR A 654 -0.54 3.93 12.81
N GLY A 655 -0.28 2.92 11.97
CA GLY A 655 -1.12 2.51 10.84
C GLY A 655 -0.36 2.59 9.50
N PRO A 656 -0.98 2.19 8.37
CA PRO A 656 -0.32 2.07 7.08
C PRO A 656 0.23 3.41 6.52
N PRO A 657 1.22 3.38 5.61
CA PRO A 657 1.67 4.58 4.90
C PRO A 657 0.50 5.17 4.10
N GLY A 658 0.45 6.50 3.98
CA GLY A 658 -0.62 7.19 3.24
C GLY A 658 -1.95 7.36 4.00
N SER A 659 -2.08 6.89 5.24
CA SER A 659 -3.28 7.09 6.09
C SER A 659 -3.42 8.48 6.72
N GLY A 660 -2.59 9.46 6.32
CA GLY A 660 -2.74 10.86 6.75
C GLY A 660 -2.11 11.24 8.11
N LYS A 661 -1.34 10.37 8.77
CA LYS A 661 -0.68 10.65 10.08
C LYS A 661 -0.01 12.04 10.19
N THR A 662 0.79 12.41 9.18
CA THR A 662 1.49 13.71 9.08
C THR A 662 0.52 14.89 8.90
N LEU A 663 -0.57 14.67 8.14
CA LEU A 663 -1.60 15.67 7.83
C LEU A 663 -2.45 15.94 9.09
N ILE A 664 -2.82 14.89 9.82
CA ILE A 664 -3.49 14.97 11.14
C ILE A 664 -2.67 15.82 12.12
N ALA A 665 -1.37 15.57 12.26
CA ALA A 665 -0.53 16.32 13.21
C ALA A 665 -0.43 17.82 12.86
N ARG A 666 -0.33 18.16 11.57
CA ARG A 666 -0.36 19.53 11.08
C ARG A 666 -1.71 20.21 11.33
N ALA A 667 -2.81 19.55 10.99
CA ALA A 667 -4.18 20.02 11.24
C ALA A 667 -4.44 20.34 12.72
N VAL A 668 -3.96 19.48 13.63
CA VAL A 668 -4.07 19.67 15.07
C VAL A 668 -3.29 20.89 15.54
N ALA A 669 -2.06 21.10 15.06
CA ALA A 669 -1.26 22.26 15.46
C ALA A 669 -1.86 23.58 14.95
N ASN A 670 -2.23 23.61 13.67
CA ASN A 670 -2.84 24.76 13.01
C ASN A 670 -4.17 25.17 13.67
N GLU A 671 -5.02 24.21 14.04
CA GLU A 671 -6.29 24.52 14.70
C GLU A 671 -6.12 24.80 16.20
N THR A 672 -5.18 24.16 16.92
CA THR A 672 -4.89 24.55 18.31
C THR A 672 -4.21 25.91 18.42
N GLY A 673 -3.54 26.38 17.36
CA GLY A 673 -2.73 27.60 17.35
C GLY A 673 -1.39 27.42 18.07
N ALA A 674 -0.89 26.20 18.14
CA ALA A 674 0.37 25.85 18.79
C ALA A 674 1.53 25.84 17.79
N PHE A 675 2.73 26.25 18.23
CA PHE A 675 3.93 26.24 17.38
C PHE A 675 4.28 24.81 16.94
N PHE A 676 4.25 24.55 15.64
CA PHE A 676 4.51 23.22 15.06
C PHE A 676 5.98 23.07 14.68
N PHE A 677 6.68 22.15 15.34
CA PHE A 677 8.06 21.80 15.00
C PHE A 677 8.11 20.38 14.43
N CYS A 678 8.35 20.26 13.12
CA CYS A 678 8.42 18.99 12.42
C CYS A 678 9.87 18.45 12.43
N ILE A 679 10.04 17.19 12.84
CA ILE A 679 11.29 16.44 12.85
C ILE A 679 11.10 15.25 11.92
N ASN A 680 11.76 15.25 10.76
CA ASN A 680 11.71 14.13 9.84
C ASN A 680 12.75 13.07 10.23
N GLY A 681 12.32 11.83 10.48
CA GLY A 681 13.16 10.77 11.04
C GLY A 681 14.49 10.53 10.31
N PRO A 682 14.49 10.36 8.98
CA PRO A 682 15.70 10.20 8.18
C PRO A 682 16.59 11.44 8.12
N GLU A 683 16.05 12.64 8.31
CA GLU A 683 16.78 13.91 8.20
C GLU A 683 17.71 14.14 9.40
N ILE A 684 17.27 13.74 10.60
CA ILE A 684 18.10 13.74 11.80
C ILE A 684 19.28 12.75 11.69
N MET A 685 19.22 11.74 10.82
CA MET A 685 20.22 10.67 10.72
C MET A 685 21.46 11.06 9.89
N SER A 686 22.14 12.13 10.33
CA SER A 686 23.41 12.63 9.81
C SER A 686 24.56 11.60 9.85
N LYS A 687 25.58 11.82 9.02
CA LYS A 687 26.84 11.02 9.04
C LYS A 687 27.82 11.46 10.14
N LEU A 688 27.58 12.56 10.85
CA LEU A 688 28.51 13.14 11.82
C LEU A 688 28.08 12.82 13.27
N ALA A 689 28.95 12.09 13.98
CA ALA A 689 28.66 11.65 15.34
C ALA A 689 28.46 12.84 16.30
N GLY A 690 27.28 12.92 16.91
CA GLY A 690 26.88 13.99 17.84
C GLY A 690 26.12 15.16 17.18
N GLU A 691 26.14 15.31 15.86
CA GLU A 691 25.34 16.34 15.17
C GLU A 691 23.84 16.04 15.30
N SER A 692 23.45 14.79 15.03
CA SER A 692 22.09 14.27 15.26
C SER A 692 21.59 14.51 16.69
N GLU A 693 22.43 14.26 17.69
CA GLU A 693 22.10 14.46 19.11
C GLU A 693 21.96 15.95 19.46
N SER A 694 22.76 16.82 18.82
CA SER A 694 22.69 18.27 18.97
C SER A 694 21.41 18.84 18.34
N ASN A 695 21.06 18.42 17.13
CA ASN A 695 19.88 18.91 16.41
C ASN A 695 18.58 18.46 17.09
N LEU A 696 18.51 17.22 17.58
CA LEU A 696 17.37 16.74 18.39
C LEU A 696 17.22 17.54 19.71
N ARG A 697 18.34 17.94 20.33
CA ARG A 697 18.32 18.80 21.52
C ARG A 697 17.83 20.23 21.21
N LYS A 698 18.34 20.85 20.14
CA LYS A 698 17.90 22.19 19.68
C LYS A 698 16.40 22.24 19.44
N ALA A 699 15.85 21.25 18.72
CA ALA A 699 14.42 21.17 18.43
C ALA A 699 13.54 21.19 19.69
N PHE A 700 13.92 20.44 20.74
CA PHE A 700 13.22 20.44 22.02
C PHE A 700 13.41 21.77 22.79
N GLU A 701 14.60 22.37 22.76
CA GLU A 701 14.86 23.67 23.38
C GLU A 701 14.16 24.84 22.66
N GLU A 702 13.90 24.72 21.36
CA GLU A 702 13.15 25.70 20.57
C GLU A 702 11.65 25.57 20.80
N ALA A 703 11.12 24.34 20.82
CA ALA A 703 9.74 24.08 21.19
C ALA A 703 9.41 24.49 22.65
N GLU A 704 10.33 24.35 23.61
CA GLU A 704 10.14 24.85 25.00
C GLU A 704 10.13 26.40 25.07
N LYS A 705 10.79 27.11 24.14
CA LYS A 705 10.74 28.59 24.06
C LYS A 705 9.43 29.08 23.44
N ASN A 706 8.96 28.39 22.39
CA ASN A 706 7.78 28.78 21.61
C ASN A 706 6.48 28.13 22.12
N ALA A 707 6.38 27.84 23.42
CA ALA A 707 5.22 27.19 24.02
C ALA A 707 3.97 28.10 24.04
N PRO A 708 2.75 27.57 23.79
CA PRO A 708 2.40 26.17 23.56
C PRO A 708 2.84 25.64 22.20
N SER A 709 3.35 24.40 22.18
CA SER A 709 4.00 23.83 20.99
C SER A 709 3.76 22.32 20.84
N ILE A 710 3.85 21.86 19.60
CA ILE A 710 3.76 20.44 19.22
C ILE A 710 5.04 20.07 18.47
N ILE A 711 5.82 19.15 19.03
CA ILE A 711 6.94 18.51 18.33
C ILE A 711 6.38 17.29 17.61
N PHE A 712 6.37 17.29 16.28
CA PHE A 712 5.99 16.13 15.49
C PHE A 712 7.22 15.39 14.96
N ILE A 713 7.33 14.09 15.22
CA ILE A 713 8.44 13.23 14.80
C ILE A 713 7.90 12.21 13.79
N ASP A 714 8.13 12.44 12.50
CA ASP A 714 7.75 11.49 11.45
C ASP A 714 8.80 10.39 11.27
N GLU A 715 8.37 9.23 10.75
CA GLU A 715 9.15 7.98 10.67
C GLU A 715 9.98 7.69 11.95
N ILE A 716 9.39 7.80 13.15
CA ILE A 716 10.12 7.70 14.43
C ILE A 716 10.89 6.37 14.60
N ASP A 717 10.51 5.30 13.89
CA ASP A 717 11.26 4.05 13.86
C ASP A 717 12.59 4.09 13.08
N SER A 718 12.90 5.16 12.34
CA SER A 718 14.26 5.42 11.84
C SER A 718 15.16 6.03 12.92
N ILE A 719 14.61 6.88 13.82
CA ILE A 719 15.35 7.49 14.93
C ILE A 719 15.54 6.47 16.07
N ALA A 720 14.50 5.70 16.39
CA ALA A 720 14.44 4.89 17.60
C ALA A 720 14.01 3.43 17.40
N PRO A 721 14.72 2.65 16.53
CA PRO A 721 14.47 1.22 16.37
C PRO A 721 14.83 0.39 17.62
N LYS A 722 14.28 -0.82 17.70
CA LYS A 722 14.61 -1.83 18.74
C LYS A 722 16.13 -2.07 18.85
N ARG A 723 16.70 -1.74 20.01
CA ARG A 723 18.13 -1.84 20.37
C ARG A 723 18.82 -3.15 19.98
N GLU A 724 18.09 -4.26 20.03
CA GLU A 724 18.53 -5.61 19.67
C GLU A 724 18.76 -5.79 18.15
N LYS A 725 17.96 -5.12 17.33
CA LYS A 725 18.12 -5.06 15.85
C LYS A 725 19.09 -3.94 15.42
N THR A 726 19.35 -2.98 16.30
CA THR A 726 20.25 -1.83 16.08
C THR A 726 21.72 -2.24 16.18
N ASN A 727 22.47 -2.16 15.07
CA ASN A 727 23.89 -2.52 15.01
C ASN A 727 24.84 -1.32 15.24
N GLY A 728 24.37 -0.07 15.05
CA GLY A 728 25.18 1.12 15.25
C GLY A 728 25.20 1.60 16.70
N GLU A 729 26.37 2.03 17.18
CA GLU A 729 26.45 2.70 18.49
C GLU A 729 25.77 4.08 18.46
N VAL A 730 25.95 4.83 17.36
CA VAL A 730 25.35 6.17 17.16
C VAL A 730 23.82 6.11 17.25
N GLU A 731 23.21 5.13 16.58
CA GLU A 731 21.76 4.87 16.64
C GLU A 731 21.30 4.69 18.11
N ARG A 732 22.00 3.84 18.88
CA ARG A 732 21.70 3.58 20.31
C ARG A 732 21.88 4.82 21.20
N ARG A 733 22.80 5.72 20.86
CA ARG A 733 22.97 7.02 21.54
C ARG A 733 21.83 7.97 21.22
N ILE A 734 21.45 8.10 19.95
CA ILE A 734 20.31 8.92 19.51
C ILE A 734 19.01 8.46 20.20
N VAL A 735 18.73 7.15 20.22
CA VAL A 735 17.58 6.58 20.97
C VAL A 735 17.63 7.04 22.44
N SER A 736 18.80 6.91 23.08
CA SER A 736 18.95 7.23 24.51
C SER A 736 18.83 8.74 24.79
N GLN A 737 19.31 9.60 23.88
CA GLN A 737 19.14 11.05 23.94
C GLN A 737 17.67 11.47 23.76
N LEU A 738 16.93 10.84 22.84
CA LEU A 738 15.48 11.04 22.69
C LEU A 738 14.72 10.64 23.97
N LEU A 739 15.05 9.48 24.57
CA LEU A 739 14.47 9.07 25.86
C LEU A 739 14.74 10.11 26.96
N THR A 740 15.96 10.63 27.06
CA THR A 740 16.34 11.66 28.04
C THR A 740 15.58 12.97 27.84
N LEU A 741 15.31 13.38 26.59
CA LEU A 741 14.51 14.57 26.27
C LEU A 741 13.04 14.38 26.65
N MET A 742 12.42 13.24 26.28
CA MET A 742 11.04 12.91 26.66
C MET A 742 10.85 12.88 28.19
N ASP A 743 11.78 12.28 28.92
CA ASP A 743 11.78 12.27 30.39
C ASP A 743 11.92 13.70 30.94
N GLY A 744 12.85 14.49 30.38
CA GLY A 744 13.17 15.86 30.78
C GLY A 744 12.08 16.90 30.55
N LEU A 745 11.09 16.64 29.69
CA LEU A 745 9.95 17.54 29.46
C LEU A 745 9.24 17.88 30.78
N LYS A 746 9.26 19.17 31.14
CA LYS A 746 8.62 19.70 32.35
C LYS A 746 7.12 19.80 32.12
N SER A 747 6.28 19.28 33.01
CA SER A 747 4.81 19.35 32.88
C SER A 747 4.20 20.75 33.10
N ARG A 748 5.01 21.81 32.96
CA ARG A 748 4.62 23.23 32.93
C ARG A 748 4.99 23.92 31.61
N ALA A 749 5.66 23.21 30.69
CA ALA A 749 6.20 23.78 29.46
C ALA A 749 5.19 23.81 28.30
N HIS A 750 4.00 23.21 28.44
CA HIS A 750 2.96 23.16 27.39
C HIS A 750 3.45 22.67 26.01
N VAL A 751 4.46 21.79 26.01
CA VAL A 751 4.96 21.05 24.85
C VAL A 751 4.33 19.66 24.84
N ILE A 752 3.78 19.23 23.70
CA ILE A 752 3.33 17.86 23.44
C ILE A 752 4.19 17.26 22.33
N VAL A 753 4.56 15.98 22.45
CA VAL A 753 5.28 15.27 21.39
C VAL A 753 4.35 14.30 20.68
N MET A 754 4.22 14.43 19.37
CA MET A 754 3.50 13.50 18.52
C MET A 754 4.52 12.72 17.69
N GLY A 755 4.44 11.40 17.66
CA GLY A 755 5.32 10.55 16.85
C GLY A 755 4.49 9.78 15.83
N ALA A 756 4.97 9.65 14.59
CA ALA A 756 4.35 8.80 13.58
C ALA A 756 5.27 7.65 13.19
N THR A 757 4.70 6.45 13.09
CA THR A 757 5.37 5.25 12.55
C THR A 757 4.41 4.47 11.66
N ASN A 758 4.95 3.68 10.74
CA ASN A 758 4.17 2.69 10.01
C ASN A 758 4.14 1.32 10.73
N ARG A 759 4.92 1.14 11.81
CA ARG A 759 5.12 -0.15 12.50
C ARG A 759 5.33 0.04 14.02
N PRO A 760 4.30 -0.07 14.87
CA PRO A 760 4.46 0.06 16.33
C PRO A 760 5.36 -1.04 16.95
N ASN A 761 5.70 -2.08 16.18
CA ASN A 761 6.58 -3.17 16.57
C ASN A 761 8.05 -3.01 16.14
N SER A 762 8.43 -1.96 15.39
CA SER A 762 9.86 -1.66 15.07
C SER A 762 10.53 -0.75 16.12
N ILE A 763 9.78 0.14 16.77
CA ILE A 763 10.29 1.09 17.79
C ILE A 763 10.77 0.42 19.09
N ASP A 764 11.71 1.08 19.79
CA ASP A 764 12.17 0.71 21.12
C ASP A 764 11.02 0.67 22.15
N PRO A 765 10.71 -0.48 22.80
CA PRO A 765 9.70 -0.59 23.85
C PRO A 765 9.93 0.32 25.06
N ALA A 766 11.09 0.96 25.19
CA ALA A 766 11.33 2.01 26.18
C ALA A 766 10.61 3.33 25.84
N LEU A 767 10.26 3.61 24.58
CA LEU A 767 9.49 4.79 24.18
C LEU A 767 8.00 4.64 24.53
N ARG A 768 7.44 3.44 24.37
CA ARG A 768 6.03 3.06 24.64
C ARG A 768 5.71 2.95 26.15
N ARG A 769 6.39 3.73 27.00
CA ARG A 769 6.27 3.68 28.46
C ARG A 769 5.58 4.94 28.99
N PHE A 770 4.83 4.78 30.07
CA PHE A 770 4.12 5.88 30.74
C PHE A 770 5.04 7.07 31.03
N GLY A 771 4.61 8.29 30.68
CA GLY A 771 5.42 9.50 30.76
C GLY A 771 6.35 9.76 29.56
N ARG A 772 6.31 8.92 28.52
CA ARG A 772 6.93 9.14 27.20
C ARG A 772 5.83 9.13 26.14
N PHE A 773 5.82 8.16 25.21
CA PHE A 773 4.63 7.86 24.43
C PHE A 773 3.69 7.02 25.29
N ASP A 774 2.80 7.71 26.01
CA ASP A 774 1.83 7.14 26.94
C ASP A 774 0.42 6.99 26.34
N ARG A 775 0.25 7.45 25.10
CA ARG A 775 -0.93 7.19 24.26
C ARG A 775 -0.49 6.68 22.89
N GLU A 776 -1.24 5.71 22.37
CA GLU A 776 -1.04 5.13 21.04
C GLU A 776 -2.40 5.12 20.31
N ILE A 777 -2.43 5.51 19.03
CA ILE A 777 -3.66 5.70 18.25
C ILE A 777 -3.46 5.11 16.86
N ASP A 778 -4.35 4.20 16.46
CA ASP A 778 -4.31 3.53 15.16
C ASP A 778 -5.05 4.36 14.08
N ILE A 779 -4.26 4.92 13.17
CA ILE A 779 -4.71 5.62 11.96
C ILE A 779 -4.73 4.60 10.81
N GLY A 780 -5.70 3.68 10.90
CA GLY A 780 -5.90 2.57 9.97
C GLY A 780 -6.35 2.97 8.56
N VAL A 781 -6.86 1.99 7.80
CA VAL A 781 -7.50 2.22 6.49
C VAL A 781 -8.91 2.78 6.72
N PRO A 782 -9.36 3.81 5.98
CA PRO A 782 -10.72 4.33 6.09
C PRO A 782 -11.80 3.34 5.62
N ASP A 783 -12.93 3.33 6.33
CA ASP A 783 -14.16 2.63 5.95
C ASP A 783 -14.87 3.31 4.76
N GLU A 784 -15.93 2.71 4.22
CA GLU A 784 -16.67 3.22 3.05
C GLU A 784 -17.12 4.68 3.20
N ILE A 785 -17.57 5.06 4.41
CA ILE A 785 -17.98 6.43 4.76
C ILE A 785 -16.76 7.35 4.81
N GLY A 786 -15.66 6.91 5.41
CA GLY A 786 -14.42 7.66 5.46
C GLY A 786 -13.75 7.85 4.10
N ARG A 787 -13.86 6.87 3.21
CA ARG A 787 -13.42 6.99 1.81
C ARG A 787 -14.25 8.04 1.07
N LEU A 788 -15.57 8.09 1.29
CA LEU A 788 -16.44 9.15 0.78
C LEU A 788 -16.10 10.54 1.35
N GLU A 789 -15.78 10.66 2.66
CA GLU A 789 -15.28 11.91 3.25
C GLU A 789 -14.00 12.39 2.55
N VAL A 790 -13.01 11.49 2.34
CA VAL A 790 -11.74 11.84 1.66
C VAL A 790 -11.94 12.21 0.19
N LEU A 791 -12.78 11.46 -0.55
CA LEU A 791 -13.11 11.79 -1.95
C LEU A 791 -13.72 13.20 -2.07
N ARG A 792 -14.66 13.55 -1.18
CA ARG A 792 -15.27 14.89 -1.13
C ARG A 792 -14.27 16.01 -0.84
N ILE A 793 -13.26 15.76 0.00
CA ILE A 793 -12.20 16.74 0.28
C ILE A 793 -11.35 16.99 -0.96
N HIS A 794 -10.87 15.92 -1.63
CA HIS A 794 -10.02 16.08 -2.82
C HIS A 794 -10.78 16.59 -4.05
N THR A 795 -12.08 16.32 -4.16
CA THR A 795 -12.92 16.86 -5.25
C THR A 795 -13.48 18.26 -4.98
N LYS A 796 -13.31 18.83 -3.78
CA LYS A 796 -13.90 20.14 -3.41
C LYS A 796 -13.50 21.30 -4.33
N ASN A 797 -12.31 21.24 -4.92
CA ASN A 797 -11.79 22.23 -5.87
C ASN A 797 -11.88 21.77 -7.34
N MET A 798 -12.51 20.61 -7.61
CA MET A 798 -12.67 20.03 -8.94
C MET A 798 -14.08 20.29 -9.46
N LYS A 799 -14.21 20.74 -10.72
CA LYS A 799 -15.50 20.81 -11.40
C LYS A 799 -15.91 19.39 -11.82
N LEU A 800 -16.80 18.77 -11.05
CA LEU A 800 -17.42 17.49 -11.39
C LEU A 800 -18.59 17.70 -12.35
N ALA A 801 -18.87 16.70 -13.18
CA ALA A 801 -20.12 16.59 -13.93
C ALA A 801 -21.21 15.89 -13.11
N GLU A 802 -22.47 16.01 -13.54
CA GLU A 802 -23.65 15.52 -12.80
C GLU A 802 -23.75 13.98 -12.72
N ASP A 803 -22.93 13.24 -13.48
CA ASP A 803 -22.87 11.78 -13.50
C ASP A 803 -21.95 11.16 -12.42
N VAL A 804 -21.18 11.98 -11.69
CA VAL A 804 -20.15 11.50 -10.75
C VAL A 804 -20.73 11.06 -9.41
N ASP A 805 -20.95 9.75 -9.26
CA ASP A 805 -21.33 9.13 -7.99
C ASP A 805 -20.11 8.78 -7.11
N LEU A 806 -19.74 9.70 -6.22
CA LEU A 806 -18.67 9.50 -5.24
C LEU A 806 -18.97 8.38 -4.21
N GLU A 807 -20.23 8.03 -3.96
CA GLU A 807 -20.61 6.96 -3.03
C GLU A 807 -20.42 5.57 -3.67
N ARG A 808 -20.65 5.45 -4.98
CA ARG A 808 -20.24 4.27 -5.75
C ARG A 808 -18.72 4.13 -5.81
N ILE A 809 -18.00 5.23 -6.03
CA ILE A 809 -16.53 5.23 -6.03
C ILE A 809 -15.98 4.85 -4.64
N SER A 810 -16.61 5.25 -3.52
CA SER A 810 -16.17 4.85 -2.17
C SER A 810 -16.37 3.36 -1.86
N LYS A 811 -17.34 2.71 -2.52
CA LYS A 811 -17.57 1.25 -2.47
C LYS A 811 -16.54 0.49 -3.30
N ASP A 812 -16.29 0.93 -4.53
CA ASP A 812 -15.32 0.31 -5.44
C ASP A 812 -13.86 0.48 -4.99
N THR A 813 -13.55 1.50 -4.16
CA THR A 813 -12.22 1.78 -3.59
C THR A 813 -11.90 1.04 -2.27
N HIS A 814 -12.38 -0.20 -2.09
CA HIS A 814 -12.02 -1.00 -0.91
C HIS A 814 -10.48 -1.15 -0.78
N GLY A 815 -9.97 -0.92 0.44
CA GLY A 815 -8.54 -1.02 0.75
C GLY A 815 -7.66 0.17 0.31
N TYR A 816 -8.23 1.24 -0.23
CA TYR A 816 -7.52 2.49 -0.52
C TYR A 816 -7.29 3.29 0.77
N VAL A 817 -6.06 3.80 0.97
CA VAL A 817 -5.79 4.83 2.00
C VAL A 817 -6.03 6.23 1.46
N GLY A 818 -6.02 7.25 2.32
CA GLY A 818 -6.27 8.64 1.92
C GLY A 818 -5.36 9.14 0.79
N ALA A 819 -4.09 8.75 0.80
CA ALA A 819 -3.15 9.06 -0.30
C ALA A 819 -3.49 8.34 -1.62
N ASP A 820 -4.06 7.13 -1.58
CA ASP A 820 -4.48 6.41 -2.79
C ASP A 820 -5.72 7.09 -3.41
N LEU A 821 -6.64 7.58 -2.58
CA LEU A 821 -7.82 8.36 -3.01
C LEU A 821 -7.44 9.73 -3.56
N ALA A 822 -6.46 10.41 -2.95
CA ALA A 822 -5.90 11.65 -3.48
C ALA A 822 -5.29 11.44 -4.87
N ALA A 823 -4.54 10.35 -5.06
CA ALA A 823 -3.98 9.96 -6.34
C ALA A 823 -5.08 9.60 -7.37
N LEU A 824 -6.16 8.92 -6.94
CA LEU A 824 -7.31 8.59 -7.79
C LEU A 824 -7.99 9.85 -8.35
N CYS A 825 -8.30 10.83 -7.49
CA CYS A 825 -8.87 12.12 -7.93
C CYS A 825 -7.90 12.88 -8.84
N THR A 826 -6.59 12.80 -8.57
CA THR A 826 -5.56 13.44 -9.39
C THR A 826 -5.46 12.82 -10.79
N GLU A 827 -5.46 11.48 -10.92
CA GLU A 827 -5.47 10.83 -12.24
C GLU A 827 -6.80 11.04 -13.00
N ALA A 828 -7.94 11.13 -12.32
CA ALA A 828 -9.20 11.51 -12.95
C ALA A 828 -9.15 12.95 -13.51
N ALA A 829 -8.58 13.90 -12.75
CA ALA A 829 -8.35 15.26 -13.23
C ALA A 829 -7.36 15.29 -14.42
N LEU A 830 -6.23 14.59 -14.32
CA LEU A 830 -5.25 14.49 -15.40
C LEU A 830 -5.84 13.82 -16.65
N GLN A 831 -6.76 12.87 -16.52
CA GLN A 831 -7.44 12.26 -17.65
C GLN A 831 -8.35 13.26 -18.37
N CYS A 832 -9.14 14.06 -17.64
CA CYS A 832 -9.91 15.17 -18.20
C CYS A 832 -9.03 16.20 -18.92
N ILE A 833 -7.83 16.50 -18.39
CA ILE A 833 -6.87 17.42 -19.02
C ILE A 833 -6.30 16.81 -20.30
N ARG A 834 -5.87 15.54 -20.29
CA ARG A 834 -5.33 14.82 -21.47
C ARG A 834 -6.31 14.85 -22.65
N GLU A 835 -7.61 14.74 -22.40
CA GLU A 835 -8.67 14.80 -23.41
C GLU A 835 -8.94 16.21 -23.99
N LYS A 836 -8.33 17.25 -23.41
CA LYS A 836 -8.39 18.63 -23.90
C LYS A 836 -7.04 19.19 -24.37
N MET A 837 -5.94 18.45 -24.20
CA MET A 837 -4.61 18.88 -24.66
C MET A 837 -4.55 19.19 -26.16
N ASP A 838 -5.31 18.47 -27.00
CA ASP A 838 -5.39 18.72 -28.45
C ASP A 838 -6.03 20.08 -28.83
N VAL A 839 -6.58 20.82 -27.85
CA VAL A 839 -7.28 22.11 -28.01
C VAL A 839 -6.59 23.24 -27.23
N ILE A 840 -5.63 22.91 -26.35
CA ILE A 840 -4.87 23.88 -25.56
C ILE A 840 -3.56 24.16 -26.29
N ASP A 841 -3.33 25.41 -26.69
CA ASP A 841 -2.00 25.80 -27.18
C ASP A 841 -1.00 25.76 -26.00
N LEU A 842 0.21 25.28 -26.28
CA LEU A 842 1.30 25.13 -25.32
C LEU A 842 2.36 26.24 -25.47
N GLU A 843 2.22 27.11 -26.48
CA GLU A 843 3.11 28.27 -26.69
C GLU A 843 2.57 29.58 -26.04
N ASP A 844 1.30 29.60 -25.59
CA ASP A 844 0.70 30.75 -24.89
C ASP A 844 0.82 30.65 -23.35
N ASP A 845 1.22 31.76 -22.70
CA ASP A 845 1.39 31.86 -21.23
C ASP A 845 0.06 31.79 -20.43
N SER A 846 -1.10 31.77 -21.09
CA SER A 846 -2.42 31.77 -20.42
C SER A 846 -3.48 30.97 -21.17
N ILE A 847 -4.10 29.99 -20.49
CA ILE A 847 -5.17 29.15 -21.05
C ILE A 847 -6.49 29.92 -21.16
N ASP A 848 -7.16 29.77 -22.29
CA ASP A 848 -8.35 30.53 -22.65
C ASP A 848 -9.57 30.23 -21.74
N ALA A 849 -10.29 31.31 -21.38
CA ALA A 849 -11.39 31.29 -20.39
C ALA A 849 -12.50 30.26 -20.69
N GLU A 850 -12.84 30.11 -21.97
CA GLU A 850 -13.89 29.19 -22.42
C GLU A 850 -13.45 27.73 -22.32
N ILE A 851 -12.15 27.44 -22.54
CA ILE A 851 -11.58 26.10 -22.39
C ILE A 851 -11.63 25.68 -20.92
N LEU A 852 -11.22 26.55 -19.99
CA LEU A 852 -11.30 26.27 -18.55
C LEU A 852 -12.75 26.00 -18.10
N ASN A 853 -13.72 26.74 -18.64
CA ASN A 853 -15.14 26.49 -18.34
C ASN A 853 -15.68 25.19 -18.96
N SER A 854 -15.11 24.73 -20.08
CA SER A 854 -15.49 23.47 -20.73
C SER A 854 -14.99 22.20 -20.03
N MET A 855 -13.98 22.32 -19.15
CA MET A 855 -13.45 21.18 -18.40
C MET A 855 -14.38 20.80 -17.23
N ALA A 856 -14.84 19.55 -17.23
CA ALA A 856 -15.54 18.92 -16.12
C ALA A 856 -15.15 17.44 -16.04
N VAL A 857 -14.86 16.96 -14.84
CA VAL A 857 -14.45 15.58 -14.60
C VAL A 857 -15.69 14.69 -14.52
N THR A 858 -15.71 13.63 -15.33
CA THR A 858 -16.83 12.69 -15.51
C THR A 858 -16.61 11.39 -14.75
N ASN A 859 -17.65 10.56 -14.64
CA ASN A 859 -17.52 9.23 -14.02
C ASN A 859 -16.66 8.27 -14.87
N GLU A 860 -16.55 8.47 -16.20
CA GLU A 860 -15.61 7.71 -17.04
C GLU A 860 -14.14 8.02 -16.72
N HIS A 861 -13.83 9.26 -16.32
CA HIS A 861 -12.48 9.62 -15.85
C HIS A 861 -12.13 8.90 -14.55
N PHE A 862 -13.07 8.80 -13.61
CA PHE A 862 -12.89 8.02 -12.39
C PHE A 862 -12.78 6.52 -12.65
N HIS A 863 -13.61 5.92 -13.52
CA HIS A 863 -13.47 4.52 -13.92
C HIS A 863 -12.14 4.24 -14.64
N THR A 864 -11.65 5.18 -15.47
CA THR A 864 -10.33 5.08 -16.11
C THR A 864 -9.19 5.17 -15.10
N ALA A 865 -9.30 6.05 -14.09
CA ALA A 865 -8.33 6.16 -13.02
C ALA A 865 -8.31 4.89 -12.14
N LEU A 866 -9.50 4.34 -11.78
CA LEU A 866 -9.65 3.08 -11.03
C LEU A 866 -8.98 1.88 -11.74
N GLY A 867 -8.97 1.87 -13.07
CA GLY A 867 -8.28 0.84 -13.87
C GLY A 867 -6.75 0.91 -13.81
N ASN A 868 -6.18 2.03 -13.35
CA ASN A 868 -4.74 2.26 -13.26
C ASN A 868 -4.22 2.29 -11.80
N SER A 869 -5.05 2.72 -10.84
CA SER A 869 -4.68 2.83 -9.43
C SER A 869 -4.62 1.46 -8.73
N ASN A 870 -3.59 1.27 -7.90
CA ASN A 870 -3.36 0.06 -7.12
C ASN A 870 -3.41 0.42 -5.62
N PRO A 871 -4.26 -0.22 -4.78
CA PRO A 871 -4.40 0.16 -3.38
C PRO A 871 -3.14 -0.18 -2.57
N SER A 872 -2.65 0.79 -1.78
CA SER A 872 -1.43 0.62 -0.99
C SER A 872 -1.57 -0.38 0.16
N ALA A 873 -2.78 -0.55 0.71
CA ALA A 873 -3.02 -1.38 1.90
C ALA A 873 -3.41 -2.86 1.63
N LEU A 874 -3.60 -3.28 0.38
CA LEU A 874 -3.93 -4.68 0.02
C LEU A 874 -2.87 -5.74 0.45
N ARG A 875 -1.73 -5.31 0.98
CA ARG A 875 -0.68 -6.19 1.52
C ARG A 875 -0.81 -6.46 3.03
N GLU A 876 -1.73 -5.80 3.71
CA GLU A 876 -2.04 -6.08 5.12
C GLU A 876 -3.30 -6.91 5.25
N THR A 877 -3.44 -7.62 6.38
CA THR A 877 -4.73 -8.22 6.78
C THR A 877 -5.75 -7.10 7.00
N VAL A 878 -6.68 -6.96 6.05
CA VAL A 878 -7.72 -5.93 6.08
C VAL A 878 -8.67 -6.21 7.24
N VAL A 879 -9.08 -5.13 7.90
CA VAL A 879 -10.05 -5.12 9.00
C VAL A 879 -11.21 -4.24 8.54
N GLU A 880 -12.36 -4.84 8.23
CA GLU A 880 -13.58 -4.12 7.83
C GLU A 880 -14.80 -4.91 8.34
N VAL A 881 -15.97 -4.26 8.45
CA VAL A 881 -17.24 -4.96 8.70
C VAL A 881 -17.73 -5.55 7.37
N PRO A 882 -18.03 -6.86 7.25
CA PRO A 882 -18.43 -7.45 5.98
C PRO A 882 -19.80 -6.95 5.51
N ASN A 883 -19.99 -6.77 4.21
CA ASN A 883 -21.28 -6.39 3.61
C ASN A 883 -22.25 -7.57 3.36
N VAL A 884 -21.96 -8.77 3.90
CA VAL A 884 -22.77 -9.98 3.73
C VAL A 884 -23.82 -10.04 4.84
N SER A 885 -25.09 -10.23 4.49
CA SER A 885 -26.21 -10.35 5.44
C SER A 885 -26.76 -11.78 5.52
N TRP A 886 -27.61 -12.06 6.50
CA TRP A 886 -28.35 -13.34 6.56
C TRP A 886 -29.24 -13.59 5.33
N ASN A 887 -29.67 -12.52 4.63
CA ASN A 887 -30.46 -12.60 3.40
C ASN A 887 -29.65 -13.04 2.16
N ASP A 888 -28.31 -13.07 2.28
CA ASP A 888 -27.40 -13.57 1.25
C ASP A 888 -27.06 -15.06 1.44
N ILE A 889 -27.60 -15.70 2.49
CA ILE A 889 -27.37 -17.11 2.85
C ILE A 889 -28.69 -17.87 2.87
N GLY A 890 -28.95 -18.65 1.83
CA GLY A 890 -30.13 -19.51 1.73
C GLY A 890 -30.07 -20.72 2.66
N GLY A 891 -31.07 -20.88 3.54
CA GLY A 891 -31.20 -22.02 4.44
C GLY A 891 -30.24 -22.00 5.63
N LEU A 892 -29.99 -23.18 6.21
CA LEU A 892 -29.16 -23.38 7.42
C LEU A 892 -29.68 -22.64 8.68
N GLU A 893 -30.98 -22.36 8.78
CA GLU A 893 -31.59 -21.54 9.85
C GLU A 893 -31.27 -22.01 11.28
N ASN A 894 -31.12 -23.32 11.52
CA ASN A 894 -30.70 -23.84 12.82
C ASN A 894 -29.26 -23.41 13.18
N VAL A 895 -28.34 -23.39 12.21
CA VAL A 895 -26.96 -22.94 12.38
C VAL A 895 -26.87 -21.42 12.54
N LYS A 896 -27.73 -20.67 11.84
CA LYS A 896 -27.84 -19.21 12.04
C LYS A 896 -28.21 -18.88 13.49
N ARG A 897 -29.25 -19.54 14.02
CA ARG A 897 -29.68 -19.36 15.42
C ARG A 897 -28.59 -19.78 16.41
N GLU A 898 -27.94 -20.93 16.20
CA GLU A 898 -26.83 -21.40 17.04
C GLU A 898 -25.65 -20.40 17.07
N LEU A 899 -25.37 -19.72 15.95
CA LEU A 899 -24.38 -18.65 15.87
C LEU A 899 -24.80 -17.35 16.57
N GLN A 900 -26.07 -16.97 16.50
CA GLN A 900 -26.61 -15.83 17.26
C GLN A 900 -26.51 -16.10 18.77
N GLU A 901 -26.90 -17.30 19.21
CA GLU A 901 -26.78 -17.74 20.60
C GLU A 901 -25.31 -17.77 21.08
N THR A 902 -24.38 -18.16 20.21
CA THR A 902 -22.95 -18.33 20.54
C THR A 902 -22.13 -17.04 20.46
N VAL A 903 -22.46 -16.11 19.54
CA VAL A 903 -21.62 -14.94 19.21
C VAL A 903 -22.33 -13.61 19.48
N GLN A 904 -23.62 -13.48 19.16
CA GLN A 904 -24.37 -12.23 19.33
C GLN A 904 -24.77 -12.01 20.79
N TYR A 905 -25.35 -13.01 21.45
CA TYR A 905 -25.81 -12.87 22.84
C TYR A 905 -24.69 -12.50 23.84
N PRO A 906 -23.45 -13.01 23.76
CA PRO A 906 -22.37 -12.55 24.65
C PRO A 906 -21.92 -11.10 24.41
N VAL A 907 -22.19 -10.52 23.24
CA VAL A 907 -21.87 -9.13 22.90
C VAL A 907 -22.98 -8.17 23.34
N GLU A 908 -24.23 -8.52 23.05
CA GLU A 908 -25.40 -7.70 23.38
C GLU A 908 -25.86 -7.81 24.83
N HIS A 909 -25.58 -8.94 25.49
CA HIS A 909 -26.10 -9.28 26.82
C HIS A 909 -25.07 -9.84 27.81
N PRO A 910 -23.87 -9.24 27.97
CA PRO A 910 -22.84 -9.72 28.88
C PRO A 910 -23.34 -9.82 30.34
N GLU A 911 -24.29 -8.98 30.75
CA GLU A 911 -24.88 -8.99 32.10
C GLU A 911 -25.63 -10.29 32.42
N LYS A 912 -26.15 -11.00 31.40
CA LYS A 912 -26.79 -12.31 31.58
C LYS A 912 -25.74 -13.40 31.85
N PHE A 913 -24.64 -13.38 31.12
CA PHE A 913 -23.53 -14.31 31.30
C PHE A 913 -22.85 -14.13 32.67
N GLU A 914 -22.58 -12.88 33.08
CA GLU A 914 -22.09 -12.57 34.43
C GLU A 914 -23.07 -13.04 35.52
N LYS A 915 -24.37 -12.77 35.38
CA LYS A 915 -25.41 -13.18 36.35
C LYS A 915 -25.52 -14.71 36.52
N PHE A 916 -25.32 -15.48 35.46
CA PHE A 916 -25.32 -16.95 35.51
C PHE A 916 -23.93 -17.56 35.79
N GLY A 917 -22.90 -16.74 36.01
CA GLY A 917 -21.52 -17.20 36.25
C GLY A 917 -20.89 -17.93 35.06
N MET A 918 -21.49 -17.83 33.87
CA MET A 918 -21.10 -18.58 32.68
C MET A 918 -20.15 -17.75 31.82
N SER A 919 -18.94 -18.25 31.59
CA SER A 919 -18.06 -17.67 30.57
C SER A 919 -18.55 -18.09 29.18
N PRO A 920 -18.68 -17.18 28.21
CA PRO A 920 -19.03 -17.54 26.84
C PRO A 920 -17.90 -18.35 26.17
N SER A 921 -18.26 -19.27 25.28
CA SER A 921 -17.31 -20.04 24.47
C SER A 921 -16.49 -19.12 23.57
N LYS A 922 -15.16 -19.27 23.59
CA LYS A 922 -14.23 -18.36 22.89
C LYS A 922 -14.15 -18.63 21.38
N GLY A 923 -14.51 -19.82 20.93
CA GLY A 923 -14.41 -20.13 19.51
C GLY A 923 -15.21 -21.33 19.01
N VAL A 924 -15.47 -21.29 17.71
CA VAL A 924 -16.32 -22.20 16.95
C VAL A 924 -15.51 -22.86 15.85
N LEU A 925 -15.68 -24.16 15.62
CA LEU A 925 -15.19 -24.86 14.43
C LEU A 925 -16.36 -25.24 13.52
N PHE A 926 -16.40 -24.62 12.35
CA PHE A 926 -17.23 -25.03 11.22
C PHE A 926 -16.61 -26.23 10.51
N TYR A 927 -17.31 -27.36 10.49
CA TYR A 927 -16.91 -28.53 9.71
C TYR A 927 -18.03 -29.01 8.79
N GLY A 928 -17.67 -29.56 7.64
CA GLY A 928 -18.63 -30.03 6.64
C GLY A 928 -18.04 -29.98 5.23
N PRO A 929 -18.83 -30.31 4.20
CA PRO A 929 -18.34 -30.40 2.83
C PRO A 929 -17.85 -29.04 2.28
N PRO A 930 -17.02 -29.06 1.22
CA PRO A 930 -16.69 -27.84 0.47
C PRO A 930 -17.96 -27.22 -0.15
N GLY A 931 -17.91 -25.93 -0.46
CA GLY A 931 -18.99 -25.22 -1.15
C GLY A 931 -20.29 -25.00 -0.34
N CYS A 932 -20.32 -25.34 0.94
CA CYS A 932 -21.53 -25.25 1.78
C CYS A 932 -21.64 -23.95 2.61
N GLY A 933 -21.01 -22.86 2.18
CA GLY A 933 -21.24 -21.52 2.75
C GLY A 933 -20.51 -21.17 4.06
N LYS A 934 -19.59 -22.01 4.57
CA LYS A 934 -18.83 -21.78 5.83
C LYS A 934 -18.24 -20.35 5.94
N THR A 935 -17.54 -19.91 4.90
CA THR A 935 -16.93 -18.57 4.78
C THR A 935 -17.96 -17.42 4.72
N LEU A 936 -19.18 -17.68 4.21
CA LEU A 936 -20.26 -16.69 4.16
C LEU A 936 -20.92 -16.54 5.52
N LEU A 937 -21.18 -17.63 6.24
CA LEU A 937 -21.73 -17.62 7.60
C LEU A 937 -20.84 -16.81 8.55
N ALA A 938 -19.51 -16.99 8.47
CA ALA A 938 -18.55 -16.21 9.26
C ALA A 938 -18.62 -14.70 8.97
N LYS A 939 -18.89 -14.30 7.72
CA LYS A 939 -19.07 -12.90 7.34
C LYS A 939 -20.42 -12.33 7.79
N ALA A 940 -21.49 -13.11 7.68
CA ALA A 940 -22.83 -12.67 8.08
C ALA A 940 -22.96 -12.43 9.59
N ILE A 941 -22.42 -13.33 10.44
CA ILE A 941 -22.43 -13.10 11.90
C ILE A 941 -21.59 -11.88 12.31
N ALA A 942 -20.49 -11.60 11.61
CA ALA A 942 -19.68 -10.40 11.87
C ALA A 942 -20.41 -9.12 11.48
N ASN A 943 -21.14 -9.10 10.36
CA ASN A 943 -21.99 -7.98 9.96
C ASN A 943 -23.15 -7.76 10.94
N GLU A 944 -23.87 -8.82 11.32
CA GLU A 944 -25.00 -8.74 12.26
C GLU A 944 -24.57 -8.14 13.61
N CYS A 945 -23.43 -8.59 14.14
CA CYS A 945 -22.84 -8.04 15.37
C CYS A 945 -22.15 -6.67 15.19
N GLN A 946 -22.17 -6.08 13.97
CA GLN A 946 -21.42 -4.87 13.59
C GLN A 946 -19.95 -4.91 14.04
N ALA A 947 -19.34 -6.10 13.94
CA ALA A 947 -18.01 -6.41 14.43
C ALA A 947 -16.98 -6.44 13.30
N ASN A 948 -15.75 -6.04 13.61
CA ASN A 948 -14.65 -6.10 12.66
C ASN A 948 -14.35 -7.55 12.26
N PHE A 949 -14.16 -7.82 10.97
CA PHE A 949 -13.86 -9.16 10.47
C PHE A 949 -12.41 -9.24 9.99
N ILE A 950 -11.69 -10.28 10.44
CA ILE A 950 -10.33 -10.59 9.98
C ILE A 950 -10.35 -12.01 9.42
N SER A 951 -10.15 -12.14 8.11
CA SER A 951 -10.02 -13.43 7.43
C SER A 951 -8.55 -13.81 7.29
N VAL A 952 -8.20 -15.06 7.61
CA VAL A 952 -6.87 -15.65 7.41
C VAL A 952 -7.06 -17.05 6.83
N LYS A 953 -6.39 -17.37 5.73
CA LYS A 953 -6.43 -18.72 5.14
C LYS A 953 -5.21 -19.53 5.57
N GLY A 954 -5.38 -20.84 5.78
CA GLY A 954 -4.28 -21.75 6.12
C GLY A 954 -3.01 -21.58 5.25
N PRO A 955 -3.11 -21.48 3.92
CA PRO A 955 -1.94 -21.25 3.05
C PRO A 955 -1.22 -19.91 3.25
N GLU A 956 -1.90 -18.87 3.73
CA GLU A 956 -1.29 -17.55 4.00
C GLU A 956 -0.32 -17.63 5.18
N LEU A 957 -0.60 -18.48 6.17
CA LEU A 957 0.28 -18.72 7.33
C LEU A 957 1.53 -19.55 6.98
N LEU A 958 1.49 -20.32 5.89
CA LEU A 958 2.61 -21.14 5.39
C LEU A 958 3.50 -20.42 4.37
N THR A 959 2.96 -19.50 3.59
CA THR A 959 3.68 -18.85 2.47
C THR A 959 4.60 -17.71 2.91
N MET A 960 4.41 -17.14 4.10
CA MET A 960 5.18 -15.99 4.62
C MET A 960 6.56 -16.36 5.21
N TRP A 961 7.32 -17.18 4.49
CA TRP A 961 8.71 -17.59 4.75
C TRP A 961 8.99 -18.46 5.99
N PHE A 962 9.92 -19.41 5.83
CA PHE A 962 10.40 -20.31 6.88
C PHE A 962 11.05 -19.53 8.03
N GLY A 963 10.32 -19.38 9.15
CA GLY A 963 10.82 -18.85 10.42
C GLY A 963 10.15 -17.57 10.93
N GLU A 964 9.36 -16.87 10.12
CA GLU A 964 8.63 -15.66 10.56
C GLU A 964 7.15 -15.93 10.90
N SER A 965 6.56 -17.05 10.44
CA SER A 965 5.16 -17.41 10.65
C SER A 965 4.68 -17.36 12.12
N GLU A 966 5.52 -17.73 13.09
CA GLU A 966 5.17 -17.61 14.52
C GLU A 966 4.92 -16.17 14.96
N ALA A 967 5.73 -15.21 14.47
CA ALA A 967 5.56 -13.79 14.80
C ALA A 967 4.28 -13.24 14.15
N ASN A 968 4.01 -13.62 12.91
CA ASN A 968 2.83 -13.18 12.16
C ASN A 968 1.53 -13.65 12.82
N VAL A 969 1.49 -14.86 13.39
CA VAL A 969 0.35 -15.31 14.22
C VAL A 969 0.11 -14.36 15.39
N ARG A 970 1.15 -13.92 16.11
CA ARG A 970 0.99 -12.95 17.21
C ARG A 970 0.48 -11.61 16.71
N GLU A 971 1.00 -11.10 15.59
CA GLU A 971 0.55 -9.82 15.03
C GLU A 971 -0.91 -9.86 14.53
N ILE A 972 -1.41 -11.01 14.04
CA ILE A 972 -2.82 -11.23 13.71
C ILE A 972 -3.70 -11.15 14.97
N PHE A 973 -3.32 -11.84 16.06
CA PHE A 973 -4.05 -11.77 17.33
C PHE A 973 -3.93 -10.40 18.01
N ASP A 974 -2.81 -9.70 17.86
CA ASP A 974 -2.66 -8.29 18.29
C ASP A 974 -3.64 -7.38 17.54
N LYS A 975 -3.73 -7.48 16.21
CA LYS A 975 -4.65 -6.69 15.38
C LYS A 975 -6.11 -6.97 15.76
N ALA A 976 -6.49 -8.24 15.97
CA ALA A 976 -7.81 -8.62 16.46
C ALA A 976 -8.10 -8.06 17.87
N ARG A 977 -7.12 -8.07 18.79
CA ARG A 977 -7.23 -7.51 20.14
C ARG A 977 -7.22 -5.97 20.17
N GLN A 978 -6.71 -5.31 19.14
CA GLN A 978 -6.83 -3.85 18.95
C GLN A 978 -8.20 -3.49 18.37
N SER A 979 -8.69 -4.30 17.43
CA SER A 979 -9.94 -4.10 16.67
C SER A 979 -11.20 -4.61 17.37
N ALA A 980 -11.17 -4.89 18.68
CA ALA A 980 -12.32 -5.46 19.39
C ALA A 980 -13.50 -4.45 19.50
N PRO A 981 -14.76 -4.84 19.23
CA PRO A 981 -15.25 -6.20 18.95
C PRO A 981 -14.85 -6.72 17.57
N CYS A 982 -14.34 -7.96 17.54
CA CYS A 982 -13.74 -8.56 16.34
C CYS A 982 -14.08 -10.05 16.20
N VAL A 983 -14.37 -10.50 14.97
CA VAL A 983 -14.43 -11.91 14.58
C VAL A 983 -13.16 -12.25 13.81
N LEU A 984 -12.38 -13.19 14.32
CA LEU A 984 -11.15 -13.70 13.71
C LEU A 984 -11.45 -15.06 13.06
N PHE A 985 -11.45 -15.10 11.73
CA PHE A 985 -11.84 -16.25 10.94
C PHE A 985 -10.65 -16.95 10.28
N PHE A 986 -10.42 -18.22 10.62
CA PHE A 986 -9.39 -19.08 10.03
C PHE A 986 -10.02 -20.06 9.03
N ASP A 987 -9.91 -19.76 7.73
CA ASP A 987 -10.38 -20.66 6.66
C ASP A 987 -9.30 -21.70 6.28
N GLU A 988 -9.74 -22.83 5.74
CA GLU A 988 -8.88 -23.96 5.34
C GLU A 988 -7.91 -24.42 6.45
N LEU A 989 -8.40 -24.50 7.69
CA LEU A 989 -7.59 -24.84 8.89
C LEU A 989 -6.97 -26.26 8.78
N ASP A 990 -7.57 -27.14 7.97
CA ASP A 990 -7.03 -28.45 7.57
C ASP A 990 -5.72 -28.38 6.77
N SER A 991 -5.32 -27.22 6.23
CA SER A 991 -4.02 -27.05 5.56
C SER A 991 -2.86 -26.82 6.54
N ILE A 992 -3.12 -26.50 7.81
CA ILE A 992 -2.08 -26.17 8.81
C ILE A 992 -2.15 -27.00 10.09
N ALA A 993 -3.34 -27.45 10.52
CA ALA A 993 -3.54 -28.10 11.81
C ALA A 993 -3.67 -29.62 11.70
N THR A 994 -2.89 -30.24 10.82
CA THR A 994 -2.88 -31.69 10.62
C THR A 994 -2.33 -32.43 11.85
N GLN A 995 -2.89 -33.59 12.19
CA GLN A 995 -2.43 -34.42 13.31
C GLN A 995 -0.93 -34.70 13.28
N ARG A 996 -0.28 -34.43 14.42
CA ARG A 996 1.17 -34.55 14.60
C ARG A 996 1.62 -36.01 14.43
N GLY A 997 2.60 -36.23 13.56
CA GLY A 997 3.25 -37.54 13.39
C GLY A 997 2.70 -38.46 12.29
N GLY A 998 1.77 -38.00 11.45
CA GLY A 998 1.26 -38.80 10.32
C GLY A 998 2.29 -39.16 9.23
N GLY A 999 3.47 -38.51 9.22
CA GLY A 999 4.58 -38.81 8.32
C GLY A 999 5.62 -39.72 8.99
N SER A 1000 5.80 -40.94 8.46
CA SER A 1000 6.80 -41.90 8.94
C SER A 1000 8.24 -41.53 8.53
N GLY A 1001 8.79 -40.49 9.15
CA GLY A 1001 10.18 -40.07 8.99
C GLY A 1001 10.60 -39.15 10.14
N GLY A 1002 11.59 -39.58 10.93
CA GLY A 1002 12.01 -38.85 12.13
C GLY A 1002 12.84 -37.61 11.80
N ASP A 1003 12.19 -36.44 11.74
CA ASP A 1003 12.85 -35.13 11.77
C ASP A 1003 12.00 -34.14 12.58
N GLY A 1004 12.64 -33.18 13.26
CA GLY A 1004 12.03 -32.46 14.37
C GLY A 1004 11.17 -31.24 14.02
N GLY A 1005 9.84 -31.33 14.20
CA GLY A 1005 8.92 -30.20 14.34
C GLY A 1005 8.88 -29.24 13.14
N GLY A 1006 8.01 -29.55 12.18
CA GLY A 1006 7.83 -28.79 10.94
C GLY A 1006 7.29 -27.38 11.18
N ALA A 1007 7.30 -26.54 10.12
CA ALA A 1007 6.80 -25.17 10.21
C ALA A 1007 5.32 -25.11 10.65
N ALA A 1008 4.50 -26.05 10.17
CA ALA A 1008 3.09 -26.19 10.57
C ALA A 1008 2.93 -26.49 12.07
N ASP A 1009 3.73 -27.40 12.65
CA ASP A 1009 3.68 -27.72 14.10
C ASP A 1009 3.95 -26.48 14.96
N ARG A 1010 4.84 -25.59 14.50
CA ARG A 1010 5.21 -24.35 15.22
C ARG A 1010 4.11 -23.29 15.11
N VAL A 1011 3.57 -23.08 13.92
CA VAL A 1011 2.40 -22.21 13.69
C VAL A 1011 1.22 -22.67 14.55
N LEU A 1012 0.96 -23.99 14.59
CA LEU A 1012 -0.08 -24.58 15.41
C LEU A 1012 0.17 -24.38 16.91
N ASN A 1013 1.40 -24.60 17.40
CA ASN A 1013 1.74 -24.33 18.80
C ASN A 1013 1.57 -22.85 19.17
N GLN A 1014 1.92 -21.91 18.28
CA GLN A 1014 1.71 -20.49 18.53
C GLN A 1014 0.22 -20.11 18.49
N LEU A 1015 -0.55 -20.68 17.55
CA LEU A 1015 -2.01 -20.50 17.48
C LEU A 1015 -2.66 -20.92 18.81
N LEU A 1016 -2.35 -22.11 19.32
CA LEU A 1016 -2.84 -22.59 20.62
C LEU A 1016 -2.41 -21.65 21.78
N THR A 1017 -1.19 -21.10 21.72
CA THR A 1017 -0.68 -20.17 22.74
C THR A 1017 -1.44 -18.85 22.77
N GLU A 1018 -1.76 -18.26 21.60
CA GLU A 1018 -2.56 -17.03 21.53
C GLU A 1018 -4.02 -17.28 21.96
N MET A 1019 -4.60 -18.43 21.57
CA MET A 1019 -5.96 -18.83 21.99
C MET A 1019 -6.09 -18.96 23.50
N ASP A 1020 -5.15 -19.65 24.15
CA ASP A 1020 -5.11 -19.77 25.61
C ASP A 1020 -4.87 -18.40 26.28
N GLY A 1021 -4.01 -17.57 25.68
CA GLY A 1021 -3.68 -16.20 26.12
C GLY A 1021 -4.80 -15.16 25.93
N MET A 1022 -5.97 -15.55 25.41
CA MET A 1022 -7.11 -14.64 25.25
C MET A 1022 -7.82 -14.38 26.59
N ASN A 1023 -7.47 -13.27 27.24
CA ASN A 1023 -8.19 -12.73 28.41
C ASN A 1023 -9.67 -12.46 28.07
N ALA A 1024 -10.59 -13.06 28.84
CA ALA A 1024 -12.04 -13.01 28.62
C ALA A 1024 -12.70 -11.60 28.66
N LYS A 1025 -11.94 -10.54 28.98
CA LYS A 1025 -12.41 -9.15 29.01
C LYS A 1025 -12.30 -8.40 27.67
N LYS A 1026 -11.84 -9.05 26.59
CA LYS A 1026 -11.89 -8.50 25.22
C LYS A 1026 -12.79 -9.36 24.34
N THR A 1027 -13.77 -8.74 23.70
CA THR A 1027 -14.77 -9.35 22.82
C THR A 1027 -14.17 -9.69 21.44
N VAL A 1028 -13.28 -10.69 21.43
CA VAL A 1028 -12.71 -11.27 20.20
C VAL A 1028 -13.15 -12.73 20.11
N PHE A 1029 -13.86 -13.08 19.04
CA PHE A 1029 -14.40 -14.41 18.81
C PHE A 1029 -13.61 -15.10 17.70
N ILE A 1030 -13.28 -16.38 17.89
CA ILE A 1030 -12.48 -17.15 16.93
C ILE A 1030 -13.40 -18.12 16.18
N ILE A 1031 -13.39 -18.10 14.86
CA ILE A 1031 -14.13 -19.06 14.03
C ILE A 1031 -13.14 -19.78 13.12
N GLY A 1032 -12.94 -21.07 13.32
CA GLY A 1032 -12.22 -21.93 12.38
C GLY A 1032 -13.17 -22.55 11.37
N ALA A 1033 -12.72 -22.76 10.12
CA ALA A 1033 -13.44 -23.55 9.12
C ALA A 1033 -12.55 -24.65 8.53
N THR A 1034 -13.14 -25.82 8.31
CA THR A 1034 -12.45 -26.96 7.72
C THR A 1034 -13.31 -27.75 6.73
N ASN A 1035 -12.66 -28.30 5.72
CA ASN A 1035 -13.23 -29.33 4.84
C ASN A 1035 -12.90 -30.76 5.31
N ARG A 1036 -11.91 -30.92 6.20
CA ARG A 1036 -11.35 -32.20 6.64
C ARG A 1036 -11.15 -32.25 8.16
N PRO A 1037 -12.22 -32.45 8.93
CA PRO A 1037 -12.11 -32.58 10.38
C PRO A 1037 -11.47 -33.91 10.82
N ASP A 1038 -11.34 -34.88 9.90
CA ASP A 1038 -10.68 -36.17 10.10
C ASP A 1038 -9.18 -36.04 10.40
N ILE A 1039 -8.53 -34.98 9.89
CA ILE A 1039 -7.08 -34.76 10.07
C ILE A 1039 -6.72 -33.69 11.10
N ILE A 1040 -7.70 -33.05 11.76
CA ILE A 1040 -7.41 -31.95 12.71
C ILE A 1040 -6.75 -32.46 14.00
N ASP A 1041 -5.76 -31.72 14.49
CA ASP A 1041 -5.18 -31.89 15.83
C ASP A 1041 -6.24 -31.65 16.93
N SER A 1042 -6.50 -32.69 17.71
CA SER A 1042 -7.45 -32.67 18.84
C SER A 1042 -7.12 -31.64 19.91
N ALA A 1043 -5.89 -31.08 19.92
CA ALA A 1043 -5.53 -29.95 20.78
C ALA A 1043 -6.37 -28.69 20.51
N LEU A 1044 -6.85 -28.45 19.28
CA LEU A 1044 -7.72 -27.31 18.95
C LEU A 1044 -9.14 -27.47 19.52
N LEU A 1045 -9.61 -28.71 19.66
CA LEU A 1045 -11.00 -29.06 20.03
C LEU A 1045 -11.24 -29.10 21.54
N ARG A 1046 -10.27 -28.65 22.35
CA ARG A 1046 -10.34 -28.67 23.82
C ARG A 1046 -11.18 -27.50 24.34
N PRO A 1047 -11.87 -27.65 25.49
CA PRO A 1047 -12.59 -26.56 26.17
C PRO A 1047 -11.73 -25.30 26.30
N GLY A 1048 -12.32 -24.13 26.00
CA GLY A 1048 -11.65 -22.84 25.99
C GLY A 1048 -10.96 -22.46 24.67
N ARG A 1049 -10.96 -23.33 23.65
CA ARG A 1049 -10.36 -23.10 22.32
C ARG A 1049 -11.42 -23.06 21.21
N LEU A 1050 -11.48 -24.05 20.32
CA LEU A 1050 -12.61 -24.26 19.39
C LEU A 1050 -13.52 -25.33 19.97
N ASP A 1051 -14.26 -24.98 21.03
CA ASP A 1051 -15.03 -25.93 21.84
C ASP A 1051 -16.46 -26.15 21.35
N GLN A 1052 -17.03 -25.21 20.59
CA GLN A 1052 -18.25 -25.44 19.80
C GLN A 1052 -17.90 -26.00 18.42
N LEU A 1053 -18.50 -27.13 18.04
CA LEU A 1053 -18.28 -27.79 16.74
C LEU A 1053 -19.59 -27.82 15.97
N ILE A 1054 -19.76 -26.88 15.05
CA ILE A 1054 -20.98 -26.71 14.26
C ILE A 1054 -20.84 -27.46 12.93
N TYR A 1055 -21.74 -28.41 12.69
CA TYR A 1055 -21.81 -29.15 11.43
C TYR A 1055 -22.61 -28.37 10.38
N ILE A 1056 -22.01 -28.15 9.21
CA ILE A 1056 -22.66 -27.49 8.07
C ILE A 1056 -22.90 -28.56 6.98
N PRO A 1057 -24.14 -29.04 6.80
CA PRO A 1057 -24.48 -30.08 5.83
C PRO A 1057 -24.58 -29.56 4.39
N LEU A 1058 -24.79 -30.47 3.44
CA LEU A 1058 -25.33 -30.11 2.12
C LEU A 1058 -26.78 -29.59 2.24
N PRO A 1059 -27.21 -28.67 1.38
CA PRO A 1059 -28.55 -28.09 1.42
C PRO A 1059 -29.66 -29.09 1.02
N ASP A 1060 -30.72 -29.12 1.84
CA ASP A 1060 -32.01 -29.75 1.52
C ASP A 1060 -32.78 -28.96 0.43
N GLU A 1061 -33.95 -29.46 0.01
CA GLU A 1061 -34.69 -28.86 -1.12
C GLU A 1061 -35.07 -27.39 -0.87
N ASP A 1062 -35.57 -27.07 0.32
CA ASP A 1062 -35.90 -25.71 0.72
C ASP A 1062 -34.66 -24.82 0.82
N SER A 1063 -33.54 -25.31 1.36
CA SER A 1063 -32.27 -24.59 1.36
C SER A 1063 -31.77 -24.34 -0.06
N ARG A 1064 -31.84 -25.32 -0.97
CA ARG A 1064 -31.44 -25.13 -2.39
C ARG A 1064 -32.30 -24.09 -3.09
N LEU A 1065 -33.62 -24.14 -2.89
CA LEU A 1065 -34.57 -23.13 -3.40
C LEU A 1065 -34.24 -21.73 -2.88
N ASN A 1066 -33.88 -21.59 -1.61
CA ASN A 1066 -33.47 -20.31 -1.03
C ASN A 1066 -32.07 -19.85 -1.49
N ILE A 1067 -31.14 -20.78 -1.75
CA ILE A 1067 -29.82 -20.47 -2.34
C ILE A 1067 -29.98 -19.94 -3.77
N PHE A 1068 -30.82 -20.56 -4.61
CA PHE A 1068 -31.13 -20.05 -5.95
C PHE A 1068 -31.73 -18.63 -5.88
N LYS A 1069 -32.70 -18.38 -4.99
CA LYS A 1069 -33.28 -17.04 -4.77
C LYS A 1069 -32.22 -16.01 -4.34
N ALA A 1070 -31.34 -16.38 -3.41
CA ALA A 1070 -30.28 -15.47 -2.93
C ALA A 1070 -29.25 -15.15 -4.03
N ALA A 1071 -28.79 -16.18 -4.77
CA ALA A 1071 -27.81 -16.03 -5.84
C ALA A 1071 -28.35 -15.20 -7.03
N LEU A 1072 -29.62 -15.36 -7.38
CA LEU A 1072 -30.26 -14.68 -8.51
C LEU A 1072 -30.90 -13.33 -8.12
N ARG A 1073 -30.90 -12.93 -6.84
CA ARG A 1073 -31.55 -11.69 -6.33
C ARG A 1073 -31.11 -10.40 -7.03
N LYS A 1074 -29.92 -10.40 -7.65
CA LYS A 1074 -29.33 -9.25 -8.36
C LYS A 1074 -29.40 -9.36 -9.88
N SER A 1075 -30.00 -10.41 -10.42
CA SER A 1075 -30.03 -10.71 -11.87
C SER A 1075 -31.45 -10.61 -12.43
N PRO A 1076 -31.65 -10.09 -13.65
CA PRO A 1076 -32.95 -10.15 -14.32
C PRO A 1076 -33.25 -11.60 -14.74
N ILE A 1077 -34.36 -12.16 -14.27
CA ILE A 1077 -34.81 -13.53 -14.57
C ILE A 1077 -36.16 -13.46 -15.27
N ALA A 1078 -36.32 -14.23 -16.36
CA ALA A 1078 -37.59 -14.30 -17.05
C ALA A 1078 -38.63 -15.09 -16.25
N LYS A 1079 -39.90 -14.74 -16.44
CA LYS A 1079 -41.04 -15.27 -15.67
C LYS A 1079 -41.36 -16.75 -15.96
N ASP A 1080 -40.68 -17.36 -16.92
CA ASP A 1080 -40.75 -18.78 -17.28
C ASP A 1080 -39.86 -19.68 -16.41
N VAL A 1081 -38.92 -19.11 -15.64
CA VAL A 1081 -37.93 -19.88 -14.85
C VAL A 1081 -38.52 -20.40 -13.53
N ASP A 1082 -38.88 -21.69 -13.49
CA ASP A 1082 -39.26 -22.37 -12.23
C ASP A 1082 -38.03 -22.74 -11.38
N ILE A 1083 -37.71 -21.86 -10.43
CA ILE A 1083 -36.67 -22.08 -9.39
C ILE A 1083 -36.98 -23.33 -8.52
N GLY A 1084 -38.25 -23.68 -8.33
CA GLY A 1084 -38.66 -24.87 -7.58
C GLY A 1084 -38.33 -26.17 -8.31
N ALA A 1085 -38.47 -26.22 -9.63
CA ALA A 1085 -37.98 -27.33 -10.44
C ALA A 1085 -36.45 -27.45 -10.36
N LEU A 1086 -35.72 -26.33 -10.49
CA LEU A 1086 -34.24 -26.33 -10.38
C LEU A 1086 -33.76 -26.86 -9.01
N ALA A 1087 -34.43 -26.48 -7.92
CA ALA A 1087 -34.13 -26.99 -6.57
C ALA A 1087 -34.33 -28.52 -6.45
N LYS A 1088 -35.32 -29.10 -7.13
CA LYS A 1088 -35.58 -30.56 -7.15
C LYS A 1088 -34.50 -31.32 -7.90
N TYR A 1089 -34.16 -30.90 -9.12
CA TYR A 1089 -33.16 -31.60 -9.95
C TYR A 1089 -31.72 -31.47 -9.44
N THR A 1090 -31.42 -30.50 -8.57
CA THR A 1090 -30.09 -30.29 -7.94
C THR A 1090 -29.87 -31.10 -6.66
N GLN A 1091 -30.46 -32.29 -6.51
CA GLN A 1091 -30.25 -33.12 -5.33
C GLN A 1091 -28.77 -33.50 -5.12
N GLY A 1092 -28.22 -33.23 -3.93
CA GLY A 1092 -26.84 -33.54 -3.58
C GLY A 1092 -25.79 -32.59 -4.17
N PHE A 1093 -26.21 -31.41 -4.66
CA PHE A 1093 -25.34 -30.29 -5.04
C PHE A 1093 -25.02 -29.43 -3.80
N SER A 1094 -23.81 -28.84 -3.76
CA SER A 1094 -23.45 -27.82 -2.76
C SER A 1094 -23.95 -26.43 -3.16
N GLY A 1095 -23.90 -25.46 -2.23
CA GLY A 1095 -24.25 -24.06 -2.53
C GLY A 1095 -23.34 -23.44 -3.59
N ALA A 1096 -22.06 -23.82 -3.64
CA ALA A 1096 -21.14 -23.43 -4.70
C ALA A 1096 -21.53 -24.05 -6.07
N ASP A 1097 -21.92 -25.32 -6.11
CA ASP A 1097 -22.35 -25.96 -7.37
C ASP A 1097 -23.63 -25.30 -7.93
N ILE A 1098 -24.55 -24.87 -7.05
CA ILE A 1098 -25.76 -24.10 -7.41
C ILE A 1098 -25.40 -22.69 -7.91
N THR A 1099 -24.42 -22.05 -7.27
CA THR A 1099 -23.91 -20.74 -7.70
C THR A 1099 -23.25 -20.83 -9.08
N GLU A 1100 -22.49 -21.89 -9.37
CA GLU A 1100 -21.90 -22.17 -10.68
C GLU A 1100 -22.99 -22.38 -11.75
N ILE A 1101 -24.08 -23.10 -11.45
CA ILE A 1101 -25.24 -23.24 -12.35
C ILE A 1101 -25.83 -21.86 -12.71
N CYS A 1102 -25.99 -20.99 -11.71
CA CYS A 1102 -26.49 -19.62 -11.91
C CYS A 1102 -25.53 -18.77 -12.74
N GLN A 1103 -24.23 -18.76 -12.41
CA GLN A 1103 -23.22 -17.98 -13.14
C GLN A 1103 -23.09 -18.41 -14.61
N ARG A 1104 -23.20 -19.72 -14.88
CA ARG A 1104 -23.25 -20.23 -16.26
C ARG A 1104 -24.51 -19.81 -17.00
N ALA A 1105 -25.69 -19.87 -16.37
CA ALA A 1105 -26.94 -19.37 -16.97
C ALA A 1105 -26.84 -17.87 -17.30
N CYS A 1106 -26.30 -17.04 -16.38
CA CYS A 1106 -25.97 -15.63 -16.66
C CYS A 1106 -25.00 -15.50 -17.86
N LYS A 1107 -23.94 -16.32 -17.92
CA LYS A 1107 -22.96 -16.29 -19.00
C LYS A 1107 -23.55 -16.66 -20.37
N TYR A 1108 -24.51 -17.58 -20.42
CA TYR A 1108 -25.25 -17.88 -21.65
C TYR A 1108 -26.17 -16.72 -22.05
N ALA A 1109 -26.87 -16.08 -21.12
CA ALA A 1109 -27.70 -14.90 -21.39
C ALA A 1109 -26.88 -13.70 -21.92
N ILE A 1110 -25.75 -13.40 -21.26
CA ILE A 1110 -24.79 -12.37 -21.70
C ILE A 1110 -24.28 -12.68 -23.12
N ARG A 1111 -24.02 -13.96 -23.43
CA ARG A 1111 -23.61 -14.39 -24.77
C ARG A 1111 -24.73 -14.21 -25.80
N GLU A 1112 -25.98 -14.59 -25.49
CA GLU A 1112 -27.14 -14.36 -26.36
C GLU A 1112 -27.27 -12.87 -26.72
N ASN A 1113 -27.06 -11.98 -25.74
CA ASN A 1113 -27.18 -10.54 -25.98
C ASN A 1113 -26.03 -9.99 -26.85
N ILE A 1114 -24.77 -10.30 -26.52
CA ILE A 1114 -23.61 -9.86 -27.31
C ILE A 1114 -23.70 -10.37 -28.76
N GLU A 1115 -24.14 -11.62 -28.97
CA GLU A 1115 -24.34 -12.18 -30.32
C GLU A 1115 -25.47 -11.45 -31.08
N LYS A 1116 -26.55 -11.04 -30.41
CA LYS A 1116 -27.60 -10.17 -31.00
C LYS A 1116 -27.11 -8.77 -31.33
N ASP A 1117 -26.36 -8.12 -30.43
CA ASP A 1117 -25.95 -6.74 -30.63
C ASP A 1117 -24.95 -6.63 -31.79
N ILE A 1118 -24.04 -7.60 -31.93
CA ILE A 1118 -23.19 -7.76 -33.12
C ILE A 1118 -24.03 -7.99 -34.40
N GLU A 1119 -25.16 -8.70 -34.32
CA GLU A 1119 -26.04 -8.91 -35.47
C GLU A 1119 -26.88 -7.67 -35.80
N LYS A 1120 -27.37 -6.92 -34.80
CA LYS A 1120 -27.99 -5.59 -34.99
C LYS A 1120 -27.01 -4.64 -35.70
N GLU A 1121 -25.78 -4.56 -35.21
CA GLU A 1121 -24.73 -3.69 -35.77
C GLU A 1121 -24.39 -4.06 -37.22
N LYS A 1122 -24.26 -5.37 -37.53
CA LYS A 1122 -24.11 -5.85 -38.92
C LYS A 1122 -25.27 -5.44 -39.81
N ARG A 1123 -26.52 -5.68 -39.41
CA ARG A 1123 -27.70 -5.26 -40.18
C ARG A 1123 -27.72 -3.75 -40.44
N ARG A 1124 -27.34 -2.94 -39.44
CA ARG A 1124 -27.21 -1.47 -39.55
C ARG A 1124 -26.10 -1.07 -40.54
N SER A 1125 -24.99 -1.80 -40.58
CA SER A 1125 -23.91 -1.58 -41.57
C SER A 1125 -24.27 -2.04 -42.98
N GLU A 1126 -25.13 -3.05 -43.13
CA GLU A 1126 -25.53 -3.63 -44.41
C GLU A 1126 -26.68 -2.86 -45.08
N ASN A 1127 -27.52 -2.16 -44.31
CA ASN A 1127 -28.63 -1.36 -44.83
C ASN A 1127 -28.89 -0.05 -44.05
N PRO A 1128 -28.08 1.00 -44.27
CA PRO A 1128 -28.16 2.26 -43.51
C PRO A 1128 -29.36 3.16 -43.85
N GLU A 1129 -30.21 2.79 -44.82
CA GLU A 1129 -31.44 3.53 -45.17
C GLU A 1129 -32.71 2.89 -44.57
N ALA A 1130 -32.59 1.77 -43.84
CA ALA A 1130 -33.70 1.23 -43.06
C ALA A 1130 -33.99 2.14 -41.86
N MET A 1131 -35.21 2.69 -41.80
CA MET A 1131 -35.68 3.41 -40.62
C MET A 1131 -35.63 2.51 -39.39
N GLU A 1132 -35.14 3.06 -38.28
CA GLU A 1132 -35.18 2.41 -36.98
C GLU A 1132 -36.65 2.38 -36.53
N GLU A 1133 -37.29 1.19 -36.57
CA GLU A 1133 -38.47 0.95 -35.73
C GLU A 1133 -38.01 1.07 -34.28
N ASP A 1134 -38.75 1.83 -33.46
CA ASP A 1134 -38.50 2.03 -32.02
C ASP A 1134 -38.72 0.73 -31.22
N GLY A 1135 -37.83 -0.23 -31.43
CA GLY A 1135 -37.70 -1.45 -30.65
C GLY A 1135 -37.22 -1.09 -29.25
N VAL A 1136 -38.18 -0.80 -28.37
CA VAL A 1136 -37.99 -0.58 -26.93
C VAL A 1136 -36.96 -1.58 -26.41
N ASP A 1137 -35.89 -1.07 -25.80
CA ASP A 1137 -34.71 -1.86 -25.48
C ASP A 1137 -35.06 -2.96 -24.46
N GLU A 1138 -35.31 -4.18 -24.97
CA GLU A 1138 -35.82 -5.30 -24.18
C GLU A 1138 -34.79 -5.71 -23.14
N VAL A 1139 -35.12 -5.45 -21.87
CA VAL A 1139 -34.30 -5.81 -20.71
C VAL A 1139 -33.93 -7.29 -20.80
N SER A 1140 -32.63 -7.57 -20.91
CA SER A 1140 -32.12 -8.90 -21.26
C SER A 1140 -32.24 -9.90 -20.10
N GLU A 1141 -33.41 -10.53 -19.98
CA GLU A 1141 -33.73 -11.51 -18.93
C GLU A 1141 -33.10 -12.89 -19.15
N ILE A 1142 -32.71 -13.56 -18.06
CA ILE A 1142 -32.23 -14.95 -18.08
C ILE A 1142 -33.42 -15.91 -18.19
N LYS A 1143 -33.56 -16.55 -19.35
CA LYS A 1143 -34.62 -17.53 -19.71
C LYS A 1143 -34.35 -18.94 -19.20
N ALA A 1144 -35.38 -19.79 -19.17
CA ALA A 1144 -35.27 -21.20 -18.77
C ALA A 1144 -34.22 -21.99 -19.59
N ALA A 1145 -34.12 -21.76 -20.89
CA ALA A 1145 -33.15 -22.42 -21.77
C ALA A 1145 -31.68 -22.24 -21.34
N HIS A 1146 -31.33 -21.12 -20.70
CA HIS A 1146 -29.98 -20.90 -20.18
C HIS A 1146 -29.68 -21.76 -18.94
N PHE A 1147 -30.69 -22.05 -18.13
CA PHE A 1147 -30.57 -23.00 -17.02
C PHE A 1147 -30.54 -24.44 -17.52
N GLU A 1148 -31.31 -24.80 -18.54
CA GLU A 1148 -31.24 -26.12 -19.17
C GLU A 1148 -29.84 -26.42 -19.76
N GLU A 1149 -29.26 -25.47 -20.50
CA GLU A 1149 -27.91 -25.60 -21.05
C GLU A 1149 -26.85 -25.67 -19.95
N SER A 1150 -26.98 -24.83 -18.91
CA SER A 1150 -26.13 -24.88 -17.71
C SER A 1150 -26.18 -26.25 -17.02
N MET A 1151 -27.39 -26.82 -16.89
CA MET A 1151 -27.63 -28.08 -16.20
C MET A 1151 -26.99 -29.28 -16.92
N LYS A 1152 -26.87 -29.26 -18.25
CA LYS A 1152 -26.16 -30.31 -19.03
C LYS A 1152 -24.69 -30.46 -18.63
N TYR A 1153 -24.05 -29.38 -18.19
CA TYR A 1153 -22.65 -29.35 -17.78
C TYR A 1153 -22.46 -29.29 -16.25
N ALA A 1154 -23.55 -29.28 -15.49
CA ALA A 1154 -23.51 -29.23 -14.03
C ALA A 1154 -22.93 -30.53 -13.46
N ARG A 1155 -22.12 -30.41 -12.40
CA ARG A 1155 -21.47 -31.55 -11.73
C ARG A 1155 -21.60 -31.38 -10.22
N ARG A 1156 -21.84 -32.49 -9.51
CA ARG A 1156 -21.81 -32.54 -8.03
C ARG A 1156 -20.36 -32.57 -7.56
N SER A 1157 -19.94 -31.60 -6.73
CA SER A 1157 -18.56 -31.58 -6.19
C SER A 1157 -18.34 -32.51 -4.98
N VAL A 1158 -19.41 -33.06 -4.39
CA VAL A 1158 -19.35 -33.91 -3.19
C VAL A 1158 -19.95 -35.29 -3.47
N SER A 1159 -19.18 -36.35 -3.22
CA SER A 1159 -19.62 -37.73 -3.44
C SER A 1159 -20.45 -38.28 -2.27
N ASP A 1160 -21.34 -39.24 -2.57
CA ASP A 1160 -22.17 -39.89 -1.54
C ASP A 1160 -21.34 -40.73 -0.54
N ALA A 1161 -20.11 -41.09 -0.90
CA ALA A 1161 -19.16 -41.73 0.02
C ALA A 1161 -18.58 -40.72 1.03
N ASP A 1162 -18.38 -39.46 0.63
CA ASP A 1162 -17.85 -38.40 1.51
C ASP A 1162 -18.93 -37.86 2.43
N ILE A 1163 -20.19 -37.73 1.96
CA ILE A 1163 -21.34 -37.39 2.81
C ILE A 1163 -21.43 -38.34 4.02
N ARG A 1164 -21.25 -39.65 3.79
CA ARG A 1164 -21.24 -40.66 4.86
C ARG A 1164 -20.10 -40.47 5.86
N LYS A 1165 -18.91 -40.02 5.42
CA LYS A 1165 -17.79 -39.71 6.32
C LYS A 1165 -18.15 -38.55 7.24
N TYR A 1166 -18.69 -37.45 6.70
CA TYR A 1166 -19.11 -36.30 7.51
C TYR A 1166 -20.22 -36.66 8.51
N GLN A 1167 -21.22 -37.43 8.07
CA GLN A 1167 -22.32 -37.90 8.95
C GLN A 1167 -21.82 -38.84 10.07
N ALA A 1168 -20.97 -39.82 9.73
CA ALA A 1168 -20.39 -40.73 10.72
C ALA A 1168 -19.48 -39.98 11.71
N PHE A 1169 -18.70 -39.00 11.25
CA PHE A 1169 -17.88 -38.15 12.10
C PHE A 1169 -18.74 -37.30 13.07
N ALA A 1170 -19.81 -36.67 12.58
CA ALA A 1170 -20.75 -35.91 13.41
C ALA A 1170 -21.42 -36.79 14.49
N GLN A 1171 -21.88 -37.99 14.13
CA GLN A 1171 -22.44 -38.96 15.09
C GLN A 1171 -21.39 -39.42 16.12
N THR A 1172 -20.15 -39.68 15.69
CA THR A 1172 -19.04 -40.06 16.60
C THR A 1172 -18.69 -38.94 17.57
N LEU A 1173 -18.82 -37.67 17.16
CA LEU A 1173 -18.62 -36.50 18.02
C LEU A 1173 -19.73 -36.31 19.04
N GLN A 1174 -20.98 -36.58 18.67
CA GLN A 1174 -22.11 -36.60 19.61
C GLN A 1174 -21.96 -37.74 20.63
N GLN A 1175 -21.48 -38.91 20.22
CA GLN A 1175 -21.21 -40.03 21.12
C GLN A 1175 -20.01 -39.79 22.05
N SER A 1176 -18.92 -39.19 21.56
CA SER A 1176 -17.74 -38.90 22.40
C SER A 1176 -17.94 -37.76 23.39
N ARG A 1177 -18.98 -36.92 23.20
CA ARG A 1177 -19.50 -35.96 24.19
C ARG A 1177 -20.68 -36.51 25.02
N GLY A 1178 -21.02 -37.80 24.87
CA GLY A 1178 -22.36 -38.34 25.11
C GLY A 1178 -22.61 -39.18 26.36
N PHE A 1179 -21.87 -39.01 27.47
CA PHE A 1179 -22.28 -39.58 28.77
C PHE A 1179 -23.37 -38.68 29.41
N GLY A 1180 -24.58 -38.66 28.83
CA GLY A 1180 -25.63 -37.73 29.26
C GLY A 1180 -27.04 -37.90 28.68
N SER A 1181 -27.27 -38.73 27.67
CA SER A 1181 -28.62 -38.91 27.08
C SER A 1181 -29.61 -39.68 27.96
N GLU A 1182 -29.15 -40.35 29.02
CA GLU A 1182 -30.00 -41.07 29.99
C GLU A 1182 -30.09 -40.38 31.37
N PHE A 1183 -29.45 -39.21 31.57
CA PHE A 1183 -29.57 -38.50 32.85
C PHE A 1183 -30.86 -37.68 32.93
N ARG A 1184 -31.88 -38.24 33.57
CA ARG A 1184 -33.05 -37.50 34.07
C ARG A 1184 -32.95 -37.37 35.58
N PHE A 1185 -33.21 -36.17 36.11
CA PHE A 1185 -33.53 -36.02 37.53
C PHE A 1185 -34.86 -36.73 37.85
N GLU A 1186 -34.93 -37.40 39.00
CA GLU A 1186 -36.20 -37.91 39.51
C GLU A 1186 -37.08 -36.74 39.99
N ASN A 1187 -38.27 -36.59 39.39
CA ASN A 1187 -39.23 -35.56 39.76
C ASN A 1187 -39.94 -35.92 41.08
N SER A 1188 -39.39 -35.49 42.21
CA SER A 1188 -39.96 -35.71 43.55
C SER A 1188 -40.98 -34.64 43.96
N ALA A 1189 -42.23 -34.77 43.50
CA ALA A 1189 -43.37 -34.00 44.01
C ALA A 1189 -44.69 -34.77 43.84
N GLY A 1190 -45.14 -35.53 44.87
CA GLY A 1190 -46.29 -36.44 44.65
C GLY A 1190 -46.96 -37.21 45.79
N SER A 1191 -46.72 -36.91 47.08
CA SER A 1191 -47.45 -37.47 48.25
C SER A 1191 -47.29 -38.98 48.57
N GLY A 1192 -47.58 -39.36 49.83
CA GLY A 1192 -47.65 -40.76 50.30
C GLY A 1192 -46.69 -41.07 51.46
N ALA A 1193 -47.21 -41.24 52.67
CA ALA A 1193 -46.42 -41.54 53.87
C ALA A 1193 -46.45 -43.04 54.21
N THR A 1194 -45.35 -43.57 54.79
CA THR A 1194 -45.39 -44.30 56.08
C THR A 1194 -43.98 -44.58 56.64
N THR A 1195 -43.77 -44.15 57.90
CA THR A 1195 -42.95 -44.78 58.97
C THR A 1195 -41.79 -45.74 58.67
N GLY A 1196 -40.59 -45.41 59.19
CA GLY A 1196 -40.02 -46.21 60.30
C GLY A 1196 -38.56 -46.72 60.24
N VAL A 1197 -37.82 -46.34 61.29
CA VAL A 1197 -36.79 -47.15 62.02
C VAL A 1197 -35.34 -47.26 61.47
N ALA A 1198 -34.39 -47.11 62.41
CA ALA A 1198 -32.97 -47.53 62.44
C ALA A 1198 -31.93 -46.86 61.50
N ASP A 1199 -31.16 -45.95 62.11
CA ASP A 1199 -29.73 -45.70 61.81
C ASP A 1199 -28.87 -46.86 62.38
N PRO A 1200 -27.85 -47.35 61.64
CA PRO A 1200 -26.63 -47.77 62.32
C PRO A 1200 -25.32 -47.38 61.60
N PHE A 1201 -24.81 -46.17 61.86
CA PHE A 1201 -23.37 -45.89 61.74
C PHE A 1201 -22.59 -46.67 62.82
N ALA A 1202 -22.18 -47.90 62.51
CA ALA A 1202 -21.44 -48.78 63.41
C ALA A 1202 -19.91 -48.71 63.19
N THR A 1203 -19.27 -47.92 64.05
CA THR A 1203 -17.83 -47.67 64.28
C THR A 1203 -16.80 -48.81 64.06
N SER A 1204 -15.53 -48.38 63.95
CA SER A 1204 -14.26 -49.07 64.32
C SER A 1204 -13.51 -49.85 63.22
N ALA A 1205 -12.17 -49.91 63.20
CA ALA A 1205 -11.12 -49.05 63.79
C ALA A 1205 -9.72 -49.42 63.23
N ALA A 1206 -8.71 -48.56 63.49
CA ALA A 1206 -7.26 -48.83 63.46
C ALA A 1206 -6.58 -49.08 62.07
N ALA A 1207 -5.29 -48.78 61.87
CA ALA A 1207 -4.36 -47.85 62.56
C ALA A 1207 -3.05 -47.65 61.76
N ALA A 1208 -2.26 -46.65 62.19
CA ALA A 1208 -0.79 -46.53 62.12
C ALA A 1208 -0.12 -46.13 60.78
N GLY A 1209 0.54 -44.95 60.84
CA GLY A 1209 1.81 -44.61 60.19
C GLY A 1209 1.78 -44.26 58.69
N ASP A 1210 2.73 -43.47 58.19
CA ASP A 1210 3.62 -42.51 58.86
C ASP A 1210 4.23 -41.57 57.78
N ASP A 1211 5.10 -40.65 58.18
CA ASP A 1211 6.11 -39.94 57.37
C ASP A 1211 5.64 -39.06 56.17
N ASP A 1212 5.69 -37.75 56.42
CA ASP A 1212 6.53 -36.76 55.70
C ASP A 1212 6.36 -36.41 54.20
N ASP A 1213 6.11 -35.11 54.02
CA ASP A 1213 6.86 -34.14 53.19
C ASP A 1213 6.51 -33.76 51.74
N LEU A 1214 6.57 -32.42 51.56
CA LEU A 1214 6.85 -31.58 50.38
C LEU A 1214 5.99 -31.70 49.09
N TYR A 1215 5.25 -30.61 48.84
CA TYR A 1215 4.93 -29.98 47.53
C TYR A 1215 4.57 -30.89 46.32
N ASN A 1216 3.30 -30.81 45.91
CA ASN A 1216 2.89 -29.96 44.78
C ASN A 1216 1.41 -29.53 44.93
#